data_AF-A0A1V0PGV4-F1
#
_entry.id   AF-A0A1V0PGV4-F1
#
_cell.length_a   1.000
_cell.length_b   1.000
_cell.length_c   1.000
_cell.angle_alpha   90.00
_cell.angle_beta   90.00
_cell.angle_gamma   90.00
#
_symmetry.space_group_name_H-M   'P 1'
#
loop_
_entity.id
_entity.type
_entity.pdbx_description
1 polymer ?
#
loop_
_entity_poly.entity_id
_entity_poly.type
_entity_poly.pdbx_seq_one_letter_code
_entity_poly.pdbx_strand_id
1 'polypeptide(L)'
;MSNILFLDKMQQVIKSYDSDEFIECVQTKEITTNASELMNDTLSVSLHFDETIKDASYIAVNDTKEQEFSLYRILTAKDEDNLLSFEAVNFAVDELDNFIIKDIRPKNRSFSYVINQLLSDSGCDWVLGVCEPIKTVSSTFYYTSMREALKALQELGAEFTFSIEITGNKITKKIIHCYNQIGKITNKRFEYGEEVLKIVHQQDRTNIVTALIGRGKGEEVGDGYGRRIEFSDVEWKKSNGKPLDKPKGQNWIEYPEMTKEYGIPSNGKMLPRKTVVVFDDVEDASELLQKTYDQLAYYCRPLVQFSTEILGSDSIGNTVSIHRGDRNYHYQTRVFKVVTDHVNGRVQASLGDNLSGNSINRQLSQVQSNISDLDNNKMTFYDSTEIGKYQDDIMRGAGANGGSIYMVNGIEAGVSQSRETYEQVFMDGPRIQDSQYFMIQNNAGISFKQCKKGQWTIIQDVHNGKSTTAWTLNGTFNASFILAGILSGILVQGNVIKSIGDGSYYQSVMSNGKFMIEQYKKTTSVDYSNQNWEQTVHGAKIGGFVGTYDGNTNKANGSALINYPGYIFSINQDNGNGSSNPVFQVPSDSTFDKPKFKLFGDGTLQGDINIKGSLTINGVKIDKNGFSGGALEVDSLKVNGRTDTKEFYVNGVKIDKNGGSSGGGNTGWNGQYPPEVTSDRDKRYWQIWAMAIGAGFGYGVWQWTDSSGASSGRVYMINLMTRAGVTDNPDTITAQFKLLMWHAPNGQWFATSAYPYSWSQFMALTDINTATQAFVANFERPLNGHPERSTWAQEWYNKFVNLGIPSGGGGYIAPISSPITVTSEMGWRTSPITGAQEFHNAMDLVNGNPTTPILASNDGQVVQAGSNYYDWYGNYTVIKHADGLYTGYAHQSRIDVSVGQNVKKGQQIGLMGATGPVTGPHLHFQFMDQYWPSSSAHFKNPRDYIKF
;
A
#
# COMPACT_ATOMS: atom_id res chain seq x y z
N MET A 1 -26.56 -0.17 -0.21
CA MET A 1 -26.17 -0.50 -1.58
C MET A 1 -26.13 0.82 -2.32
N SER A 2 -25.00 1.15 -2.94
CA SER A 2 -24.80 2.42 -3.63
C SER A 2 -25.56 2.37 -4.96
N ASN A 3 -26.47 3.30 -5.21
CA ASN A 3 -27.16 3.39 -6.50
C ASN A 3 -26.26 4.15 -7.49
N ILE A 4 -25.93 3.51 -8.62
CA ILE A 4 -25.14 4.12 -9.70
C ILE A 4 -26.07 4.37 -10.89
N LEU A 5 -26.12 5.62 -11.36
CA LEU A 5 -27.04 6.06 -12.41
C LEU A 5 -26.26 6.53 -13.64
N PHE A 6 -26.66 6.09 -14.82
CA PHE A 6 -26.15 6.62 -16.09
C PHE A 6 -27.12 7.65 -16.65
N LEU A 7 -26.58 8.78 -17.12
CA LEU A 7 -27.36 9.89 -17.65
C LEU A 7 -26.90 10.26 -19.07
N ASP A 8 -27.85 10.74 -19.87
CA ASP A 8 -27.61 11.20 -21.23
C ASP A 8 -27.00 12.62 -21.26
N LYS A 9 -26.70 13.11 -22.46
CA LYS A 9 -26.21 14.48 -22.69
C LYS A 9 -27.16 15.59 -22.19
N MET A 10 -28.42 15.28 -21.95
CA MET A 10 -29.43 16.19 -21.39
C MET A 10 -29.60 16.01 -19.87
N GLN A 11 -28.68 15.28 -19.23
CA GLN A 11 -28.68 14.97 -17.80
C GLN A 11 -29.99 14.29 -17.34
N GLN A 12 -30.59 13.50 -18.24
CA GLN A 12 -31.72 12.62 -17.90
C GLN A 12 -31.20 11.22 -17.57
N VAL A 13 -31.74 10.62 -16.51
CA VAL A 13 -31.41 9.25 -16.10
C VAL A 13 -31.85 8.28 -17.20
N ILE A 14 -30.88 7.57 -17.77
CA ILE A 14 -31.08 6.50 -18.74
C ILE A 14 -31.41 5.21 -18.00
N LYS A 15 -30.54 4.84 -17.06
CA LYS A 15 -30.60 3.55 -16.36
C LYS A 15 -29.90 3.61 -15.01
N SER A 16 -30.37 2.79 -14.08
CA SER A 16 -29.78 2.56 -12.76
C SER A 16 -29.21 1.14 -12.68
N TYR A 17 -28.09 1.00 -11.99
CA TYR A 17 -27.49 -0.29 -11.68
C TYR A 17 -27.19 -0.39 -10.18
N ASP A 18 -27.26 -1.62 -9.69
CA ASP A 18 -26.76 -2.01 -8.38
C ASP A 18 -25.25 -2.29 -8.46
N SER A 19 -24.56 -2.14 -7.33
CA SER A 19 -23.10 -2.24 -7.27
C SER A 19 -22.53 -3.60 -7.68
N ASP A 20 -23.31 -4.68 -7.56
CA ASP A 20 -22.91 -6.06 -7.92
C ASP A 20 -23.07 -6.37 -9.42
N GLU A 21 -23.66 -5.48 -10.21
CA GLU A 21 -23.76 -5.61 -11.67
C GLU A 21 -22.48 -5.17 -12.39
N PHE A 22 -21.58 -4.48 -11.68
CA PHE A 22 -20.31 -3.99 -12.21
C PHE A 22 -19.18 -5.01 -12.02
N ILE A 23 -18.25 -5.03 -12.98
CA ILE A 23 -16.97 -5.73 -12.85
C ILE A 23 -16.00 -4.85 -12.06
N GLU A 24 -16.01 -3.55 -12.36
CA GLU A 24 -15.23 -2.54 -11.65
C GLU A 24 -16.07 -1.27 -11.50
N CYS A 25 -16.04 -0.65 -10.31
CA CYS A 25 -16.59 0.68 -10.09
C CYS A 25 -15.73 1.36 -9.03
N VAL A 26 -14.68 2.04 -9.47
CA VAL A 26 -13.64 2.61 -8.61
C VAL A 26 -13.74 4.13 -8.62
N GLN A 27 -14.10 4.69 -7.48
CA GLN A 27 -14.18 6.14 -7.24
C GLN A 27 -12.94 6.60 -6.47
N THR A 28 -12.25 7.63 -6.96
CA THR A 28 -11.07 8.20 -6.29
C THR A 28 -11.31 9.67 -5.95
N LYS A 29 -11.19 10.02 -4.66
CA LYS A 29 -11.23 11.40 -4.15
C LYS A 29 -9.93 11.75 -3.46
N GLU A 30 -9.27 12.84 -3.84
CA GLU A 30 -7.97 13.27 -3.32
C GLU A 30 -7.91 14.79 -3.09
N ILE A 31 -7.68 15.20 -1.84
CA ILE A 31 -7.39 16.58 -1.46
C ILE A 31 -5.99 16.92 -1.99
N THR A 32 -5.93 17.94 -2.83
CA THR A 32 -4.72 18.43 -3.49
C THR A 32 -3.79 19.10 -2.48
N THR A 33 -2.48 18.98 -2.72
CA THR A 33 -1.45 19.70 -1.94
C THR A 33 -1.32 21.17 -2.36
N ASN A 34 -1.80 21.49 -3.56
CA ASN A 34 -1.76 22.81 -4.14
C ASN A 34 -3.09 23.51 -3.85
N ALA A 35 -3.08 24.55 -3.03
CA ALA A 35 -4.29 25.31 -2.69
C ALA A 35 -4.93 25.98 -3.93
N SER A 36 -4.18 26.15 -5.03
CA SER A 36 -4.67 26.64 -6.32
C SER A 36 -5.36 25.55 -7.18
N GLU A 37 -5.47 24.31 -6.69
CA GLU A 37 -6.17 23.22 -7.38
C GLU A 37 -7.31 22.68 -6.53
N LEU A 38 -8.53 22.59 -7.07
CA LEU A 38 -9.66 21.93 -6.40
C LEU A 38 -9.40 20.42 -6.25
N MET A 39 -10.13 19.76 -5.35
CA MET A 39 -10.03 18.32 -5.10
C MET A 39 -10.06 17.50 -6.40
N ASN A 40 -9.14 16.53 -6.51
CA ASN A 40 -9.14 15.58 -7.62
C ASN A 40 -10.18 14.48 -7.34
N ASP A 41 -11.18 14.36 -8.20
CA ASP A 41 -12.31 13.44 -8.03
C ASP A 41 -12.65 12.76 -9.36
N THR A 42 -12.40 11.45 -9.44
CA THR A 42 -12.49 10.64 -10.67
C THR A 42 -13.24 9.34 -10.43
N LEU A 43 -13.77 8.76 -11.51
CA LEU A 43 -14.52 7.51 -11.49
C LEU A 43 -14.12 6.64 -12.69
N SER A 44 -13.77 5.38 -12.43
CA SER A 44 -13.58 4.34 -13.44
C SER A 44 -14.65 3.26 -13.27
N VAL A 45 -15.31 2.87 -14.36
CA VAL A 45 -16.41 1.89 -14.34
C VAL A 45 -16.22 0.88 -15.46
N SER A 46 -16.39 -0.41 -15.17
CA SER A 46 -16.50 -1.45 -16.18
C SER A 46 -17.64 -2.43 -15.86
N LEU A 47 -18.38 -2.83 -16.89
CA LEU A 47 -19.46 -3.79 -16.81
C LEU A 47 -19.62 -4.55 -18.12
N HIS A 48 -20.44 -5.60 -18.10
CA HIS A 48 -20.82 -6.29 -19.33
C HIS A 48 -21.50 -5.32 -20.30
N PHE A 49 -21.27 -5.52 -21.59
CA PHE A 49 -21.82 -4.67 -22.63
C PHE A 49 -23.33 -4.47 -22.48
N ASP A 50 -23.75 -3.21 -22.45
CA ASP A 50 -25.15 -2.80 -22.41
C ASP A 50 -25.38 -1.67 -23.40
N GLU A 51 -26.14 -1.98 -24.45
CA GLU A 51 -26.44 -1.05 -25.55
C GLU A 51 -27.14 0.23 -25.06
N THR A 52 -27.90 0.17 -23.96
CA THR A 52 -28.71 1.30 -23.49
C THR A 52 -27.89 2.45 -22.92
N ILE A 53 -26.69 2.17 -22.39
CA ILE A 53 -25.81 3.15 -21.76
C ILE A 53 -24.56 3.46 -22.59
N LYS A 54 -24.42 2.87 -23.78
CA LYS A 54 -23.28 3.09 -24.68
C LYS A 54 -23.02 4.56 -24.97
N ASP A 55 -24.09 5.34 -25.12
CA ASP A 55 -24.04 6.78 -25.41
C ASP A 55 -24.25 7.66 -24.17
N ALA A 56 -24.12 7.10 -22.96
CA ALA A 56 -24.19 7.87 -21.73
C ALA A 56 -23.09 8.95 -21.71
N SER A 57 -23.43 10.11 -21.17
CA SER A 57 -22.52 11.26 -21.06
C SER A 57 -22.09 11.52 -19.61
N TYR A 58 -22.89 11.06 -18.65
CA TYR A 58 -22.61 11.24 -17.22
C TYR A 58 -22.93 9.99 -16.41
N ILE A 59 -22.25 9.87 -15.26
CA ILE A 59 -22.47 8.84 -14.26
C ILE A 59 -22.68 9.54 -12.91
N ALA A 60 -23.77 9.24 -12.21
CA ALA A 60 -24.00 9.71 -10.85
C ALA A 60 -23.84 8.56 -9.85
N VAL A 61 -23.06 8.79 -8.80
CA VAL A 61 -22.78 7.81 -7.75
C VAL A 61 -23.34 8.35 -6.44
N ASN A 62 -24.21 7.57 -5.79
CA ASN A 62 -24.64 7.90 -4.43
C ASN A 62 -23.62 7.37 -3.42
N ASP A 63 -22.84 8.28 -2.84
CA ASP A 63 -21.83 8.01 -1.82
C ASP A 63 -22.32 8.29 -0.39
N THR A 64 -23.57 8.72 -0.22
CA THR A 64 -24.19 9.02 1.08
C THR A 64 -25.41 8.13 1.35
N LYS A 65 -25.96 8.18 2.56
CA LYS A 65 -27.28 7.60 2.85
C LYS A 65 -28.43 8.59 2.54
N GLU A 66 -28.12 9.69 1.86
CA GLU A 66 -29.04 10.80 1.57
C GLU A 66 -29.41 10.85 0.07
N GLN A 67 -30.13 11.89 -0.35
CA GLN A 67 -30.53 12.12 -1.76
C GLN A 67 -29.49 12.88 -2.59
N GLU A 68 -28.25 13.01 -2.08
CA GLU A 68 -27.15 13.68 -2.78
C GLU A 68 -26.24 12.68 -3.51
N PHE A 69 -25.89 12.99 -4.76
CA PHE A 69 -25.02 12.18 -5.61
C PHE A 69 -23.77 12.97 -6.00
N SER A 70 -22.64 12.28 -6.16
CA SER A 70 -21.48 12.80 -6.90
C SER A 70 -21.72 12.56 -8.40
N LEU A 71 -21.62 13.62 -9.22
CA LEU A 71 -21.80 13.53 -10.68
C LEU A 71 -20.47 13.57 -11.42
N TYR A 72 -20.30 12.67 -12.39
CA TYR A 72 -19.11 12.52 -13.19
C TYR A 72 -19.43 12.66 -14.68
N ARG A 73 -18.63 13.43 -15.42
CA ARG A 73 -18.68 13.49 -16.88
C ARG A 73 -17.77 12.42 -17.46
N ILE A 74 -18.31 11.61 -18.37
CA ILE A 74 -17.56 10.58 -19.09
C ILE A 74 -16.57 11.28 -20.04
N LEU A 75 -15.29 10.94 -19.91
CA LEU A 75 -14.21 11.40 -20.78
C LEU A 75 -13.97 10.43 -21.93
N THR A 76 -13.94 9.15 -21.61
CA THR A 76 -13.71 8.08 -22.59
C THR A 76 -14.63 6.90 -22.30
N ALA A 77 -15.18 6.31 -23.35
CA ALA A 77 -15.91 5.05 -23.33
C ALA A 77 -15.22 4.06 -24.26
N LYS A 78 -15.02 2.81 -23.83
CA LYS A 78 -14.44 1.74 -24.65
C LYS A 78 -15.34 0.51 -24.63
N ASP A 79 -15.49 -0.09 -25.80
CA ASP A 79 -16.26 -1.30 -26.07
C ASP A 79 -15.29 -2.36 -26.58
N GLU A 80 -14.81 -3.23 -25.67
CA GLU A 80 -13.78 -4.25 -25.94
C GLU A 80 -14.22 -5.60 -25.34
N ASP A 81 -14.15 -6.69 -26.12
CA ASP A 81 -14.33 -8.07 -25.65
C ASP A 81 -15.58 -8.33 -24.77
N ASN A 82 -16.74 -7.78 -25.17
CA ASN A 82 -18.04 -7.80 -24.44
C ASN A 82 -18.09 -6.96 -23.15
N LEU A 83 -17.14 -6.05 -22.93
CA LEU A 83 -17.12 -5.11 -21.82
C LEU A 83 -17.31 -3.68 -22.31
N LEU A 84 -18.09 -2.92 -21.54
CA LEU A 84 -18.19 -1.49 -21.67
C LEU A 84 -17.45 -0.86 -20.49
N SER A 85 -16.47 -0.01 -20.77
CA SER A 85 -15.68 0.68 -19.74
C SER A 85 -15.70 2.19 -19.94
N PHE A 86 -15.74 2.92 -18.83
CA PHE A 86 -15.85 4.37 -18.78
C PHE A 86 -14.81 4.95 -17.83
N GLU A 87 -14.13 6.00 -18.28
CA GLU A 87 -13.32 6.87 -17.43
C GLU A 87 -14.00 8.23 -17.35
N ALA A 88 -14.19 8.73 -16.13
CA ALA A 88 -14.97 9.94 -15.87
C ALA A 88 -14.32 10.82 -14.78
N VAL A 89 -14.60 12.13 -14.85
CA VAL A 89 -14.11 13.15 -13.90
C VAL A 89 -15.29 13.90 -13.29
N ASN A 90 -15.14 14.39 -12.06
CA ASN A 90 -16.19 15.18 -11.41
C ASN A 90 -16.64 16.34 -12.31
N PHE A 91 -17.95 16.38 -12.55
CA PHE A 91 -18.59 17.28 -13.50
C PHE A 91 -18.39 18.75 -13.16
N ALA A 92 -18.31 19.10 -11.87
CA ALA A 92 -18.22 20.49 -11.42
C ALA A 92 -16.99 21.20 -11.97
N VAL A 93 -15.84 20.51 -12.01
CA VAL A 93 -14.56 21.10 -12.42
C VAL A 93 -14.61 21.53 -13.89
N ASP A 94 -15.30 20.75 -14.72
CA ASP A 94 -15.46 21.00 -16.15
C ASP A 94 -16.55 22.04 -16.43
N GLU A 95 -17.71 21.93 -15.78
CA GLU A 95 -18.82 22.86 -16.01
C GLU A 95 -18.50 24.27 -15.50
N LEU A 96 -17.89 24.38 -14.32
CA LEU A 96 -17.58 25.67 -13.69
C LEU A 96 -16.52 26.49 -14.44
N ASP A 97 -15.72 25.85 -15.31
CA ASP A 97 -14.80 26.58 -16.20
C ASP A 97 -15.51 27.39 -17.28
N ASN A 98 -16.73 27.00 -17.63
CA ASN A 98 -17.50 27.63 -18.71
C ASN A 98 -18.33 28.83 -18.24
N PHE A 99 -18.42 29.06 -16.92
CA PHE A 99 -19.13 30.20 -16.37
C PHE A 99 -18.18 31.34 -16.03
N ILE A 100 -18.34 32.49 -16.68
CA ILE A 100 -17.41 33.62 -16.58
C ILE A 100 -17.93 34.67 -15.61
N ILE A 101 -17.12 34.97 -14.59
CA ILE A 101 -17.30 36.08 -13.66
C ILE A 101 -16.72 37.34 -14.29
N LYS A 102 -17.54 38.38 -14.45
CA LYS A 102 -17.13 39.61 -15.13
C LYS A 102 -16.38 40.55 -14.20
N ASP A 103 -17.02 40.96 -13.11
CA ASP A 103 -16.43 41.90 -12.15
C ASP A 103 -17.12 41.82 -10.77
N ILE A 104 -16.45 41.16 -9.82
CA ILE A 104 -16.86 41.10 -8.41
C ILE A 104 -15.71 41.57 -7.52
N ARG A 105 -15.93 42.65 -6.76
CA ARG A 105 -14.92 43.28 -5.88
C ARG A 105 -15.42 43.39 -4.44
N PRO A 106 -15.47 42.27 -3.69
CA PRO A 106 -15.89 42.28 -2.31
C PRO A 106 -14.91 43.10 -1.46
N LYS A 107 -15.43 43.75 -0.42
CA LYS A 107 -14.63 44.43 0.60
C LYS A 107 -15.05 43.89 1.96
N ASN A 108 -14.20 43.08 2.57
CA ASN A 108 -14.43 42.51 3.89
C ASN A 108 -15.80 41.79 4.02
N ARG A 109 -16.16 40.95 3.03
CA ARG A 109 -17.46 40.25 2.97
C ARG A 109 -17.33 38.79 3.41
N SER A 110 -18.39 38.17 3.92
CA SER A 110 -18.37 36.74 4.26
C SER A 110 -18.22 35.87 3.00
N PHE A 111 -17.64 34.68 3.14
CA PHE A 111 -17.58 33.69 2.04
C PHE A 111 -18.95 33.40 1.45
N SER A 112 -19.95 33.18 2.29
CA SER A 112 -21.33 32.92 1.86
C SER A 112 -21.88 34.06 0.99
N TYR A 113 -21.57 35.31 1.31
CA TYR A 113 -21.98 36.46 0.49
C TYR A 113 -21.26 36.44 -0.86
N VAL A 114 -19.95 36.20 -0.87
CA VAL A 114 -19.14 36.21 -2.10
C VAL A 114 -19.53 35.06 -3.02
N ILE A 115 -19.70 33.83 -2.52
CA ILE A 115 -20.11 32.70 -3.36
C ILE A 115 -21.50 32.93 -3.96
N ASN A 116 -22.46 33.43 -3.19
CA ASN A 116 -23.78 33.76 -3.74
C ASN A 116 -23.72 34.88 -4.80
N GLN A 117 -22.82 35.84 -4.65
CA GLN A 117 -22.57 36.86 -5.68
C GLN A 117 -21.96 36.24 -6.94
N LEU A 118 -20.95 35.37 -6.80
CA LEU A 118 -20.32 34.67 -7.91
C LEU A 118 -21.34 33.82 -8.68
N LEU A 119 -22.15 33.03 -7.96
CA LEU A 119 -23.24 32.25 -8.54
C LEU A 119 -24.22 33.14 -9.32
N SER A 120 -24.65 34.26 -8.72
CA SER A 120 -25.59 35.19 -9.34
C SER A 120 -25.02 35.90 -10.57
N ASP A 121 -23.73 36.26 -10.60
CA ASP A 121 -23.10 36.95 -11.75
C ASP A 121 -22.82 35.99 -12.90
N SER A 122 -22.46 34.75 -12.56
CA SER A 122 -22.11 33.71 -13.52
C SER A 122 -23.30 33.21 -14.36
N GLY A 123 -24.53 33.36 -13.84
CA GLY A 123 -25.75 32.84 -14.46
C GLY A 123 -25.88 31.32 -14.42
N CYS A 124 -25.09 30.63 -13.61
CA CYS A 124 -25.16 29.18 -13.48
C CYS A 124 -26.35 28.72 -12.61
N ASP A 125 -26.72 27.44 -12.74
CA ASP A 125 -27.80 26.80 -11.99
C ASP A 125 -27.33 26.17 -10.67
N TRP A 126 -26.10 26.47 -10.26
CA TRP A 126 -25.54 26.00 -8.99
C TRP A 126 -26.06 26.82 -7.81
N VAL A 127 -26.21 26.15 -6.67
CA VAL A 127 -26.62 26.78 -5.41
C VAL A 127 -25.58 26.54 -4.32
N LEU A 128 -25.50 27.45 -3.35
CA LEU A 128 -24.66 27.27 -2.17
C LEU A 128 -25.36 26.32 -1.18
N GLY A 129 -24.67 25.24 -0.82
CA GLY A 129 -25.07 24.31 0.22
C GLY A 129 -24.52 24.71 1.59
N VAL A 130 -23.83 23.77 2.25
CA VAL A 130 -23.14 24.03 3.53
C VAL A 130 -22.03 25.06 3.32
N CYS A 131 -21.98 26.08 4.17
CA CYS A 131 -20.91 27.08 4.20
C CYS A 131 -20.48 27.32 5.65
N GLU A 132 -19.33 26.78 6.03
CA GLU A 132 -18.74 26.97 7.35
C GLU A 132 -18.15 28.38 7.54
N PRO A 133 -17.87 28.80 8.79
CA PRO A 133 -17.39 30.17 9.04
C PRO A 133 -15.92 30.33 8.67
N ILE A 134 -15.67 30.86 7.48
CA ILE A 134 -14.34 31.23 6.96
C ILE A 134 -14.23 32.77 6.87
N LYS A 135 -12.99 33.26 6.79
CA LYS A 135 -12.61 34.67 6.93
C LYS A 135 -13.31 35.62 5.96
N THR A 136 -13.25 36.91 6.22
CA THR A 136 -13.72 37.91 5.27
C THR A 136 -12.88 37.91 3.99
N VAL A 137 -13.56 38.00 2.84
CA VAL A 137 -12.96 38.04 1.52
C VAL A 137 -12.91 39.47 1.02
N SER A 138 -11.75 39.87 0.52
CA SER A 138 -11.51 41.13 -0.20
C SER A 138 -10.86 40.94 -1.58
N SER A 139 -10.62 39.68 -1.99
CA SER A 139 -10.06 39.34 -3.29
C SER A 139 -11.01 39.74 -4.42
N THR A 140 -10.47 40.35 -5.47
CA THR A 140 -11.23 40.77 -6.65
C THR A 140 -11.26 39.66 -7.68
N PHE A 141 -12.42 39.41 -8.28
CA PHE A 141 -12.65 38.44 -9.34
C PHE A 141 -13.04 39.20 -10.61
N TYR A 142 -12.14 39.23 -11.59
CA TYR A 142 -12.31 40.02 -12.81
C TYR A 142 -11.99 39.16 -14.03
N TYR A 143 -12.94 39.02 -14.95
CA TYR A 143 -12.86 38.17 -16.15
C TYR A 143 -12.19 36.81 -15.90
N THR A 144 -12.75 36.07 -14.94
CA THR A 144 -12.22 34.77 -14.52
C THR A 144 -13.32 33.71 -14.55
N SER A 145 -13.00 32.42 -14.71
CA SER A 145 -14.02 31.38 -14.63
C SER A 145 -14.48 31.19 -13.18
N MET A 146 -15.68 30.63 -12.99
CA MET A 146 -16.19 30.30 -11.67
C MET A 146 -15.25 29.30 -10.97
N ARG A 147 -14.64 28.36 -11.71
CA ARG A 147 -13.62 27.45 -11.18
C ARG A 147 -12.40 28.22 -10.65
N GLU A 148 -11.85 29.15 -11.43
CA GLU A 148 -10.70 29.96 -11.00
C GLU A 148 -11.05 30.88 -9.82
N ALA A 149 -12.27 31.40 -9.77
CA ALA A 149 -12.75 32.14 -8.61
C ALA A 149 -12.82 31.25 -7.34
N LEU A 150 -13.31 30.01 -7.46
CA LEU A 150 -13.32 29.06 -6.35
C LEU A 150 -11.91 28.65 -5.91
N LYS A 151 -10.96 28.49 -6.85
CA LYS A 151 -9.54 28.24 -6.52
C LYS A 151 -8.93 29.39 -5.73
N ALA A 152 -9.15 30.63 -6.15
CA ALA A 152 -8.71 31.81 -5.41
C ALA A 152 -9.36 31.92 -4.01
N LEU A 153 -10.61 31.45 -3.86
CA LEU A 153 -11.24 31.32 -2.55
C LEU A 153 -10.65 30.18 -1.72
N GLN A 154 -10.21 29.08 -2.35
CA GLN A 154 -9.56 27.95 -1.70
C GLN A 154 -8.20 28.35 -1.11
N GLU A 155 -7.45 29.20 -1.80
CA GLU A 155 -6.18 29.77 -1.31
C GLU A 155 -6.34 30.58 -0.01
N LEU A 156 -7.54 31.06 0.29
CA LEU A 156 -7.86 31.75 1.55
C LEU A 156 -8.16 30.76 2.71
N GLY A 157 -7.99 29.45 2.48
CA GLY A 157 -8.16 28.39 3.47
C GLY A 157 -9.55 27.77 3.50
N ALA A 158 -10.30 27.85 2.39
CA ALA A 158 -11.55 27.11 2.22
C ALA A 158 -11.28 25.75 1.56
N GLU A 159 -12.21 24.81 1.68
CA GLU A 159 -12.21 23.57 0.90
C GLU A 159 -13.61 23.32 0.33
N PHE A 160 -13.68 22.84 -0.92
CA PHE A 160 -14.94 22.72 -1.67
C PHE A 160 -15.31 21.26 -1.99
N THR A 161 -16.61 20.95 -1.92
CA THR A 161 -17.17 19.71 -2.46
C THR A 161 -18.40 20.01 -3.32
N PHE A 162 -18.70 19.11 -4.25
CA PHE A 162 -19.78 19.27 -5.22
C PHE A 162 -20.71 18.07 -5.17
N SER A 163 -22.02 18.32 -5.12
CA SER A 163 -23.05 17.28 -5.16
C SER A 163 -24.24 17.71 -6.00
N ILE A 164 -25.09 16.75 -6.36
CA ILE A 164 -26.35 16.99 -7.06
C ILE A 164 -27.51 16.30 -6.33
N GLU A 165 -28.71 16.83 -6.50
CA GLU A 165 -29.95 16.12 -6.13
C GLU A 165 -30.64 15.62 -7.40
N ILE A 166 -31.07 14.36 -7.40
CA ILE A 166 -31.85 13.75 -8.49
C ILE A 166 -33.25 13.42 -7.97
N THR A 167 -34.28 13.94 -8.64
CA THR A 167 -35.67 13.58 -8.37
C THR A 167 -36.33 13.05 -9.63
N GLY A 168 -36.86 11.83 -9.57
CA GLY A 168 -37.39 11.14 -10.74
C GLY A 168 -36.26 10.78 -11.71
N ASN A 169 -36.29 11.33 -12.93
CA ASN A 169 -35.32 11.06 -13.98
C ASN A 169 -34.43 12.26 -14.34
N LYS A 170 -34.41 13.33 -13.53
CA LYS A 170 -33.65 14.56 -13.83
C LYS A 170 -32.93 15.11 -12.61
N ILE A 171 -31.84 15.80 -12.86
CA ILE A 171 -31.15 16.62 -11.85
C ILE A 171 -32.04 17.81 -11.49
N THR A 172 -32.26 18.01 -10.19
CA THR A 172 -33.08 19.11 -9.67
C THR A 172 -32.27 20.22 -9.01
N LYS A 173 -31.08 19.91 -8.49
CA LYS A 173 -30.14 20.89 -7.92
C LYS A 173 -28.70 20.47 -8.16
N LYS A 174 -27.81 21.45 -8.35
CA LYS A 174 -26.36 21.31 -8.30
C LYS A 174 -25.85 22.17 -7.15
N ILE A 175 -25.05 21.59 -6.26
CA ILE A 175 -24.75 22.18 -4.96
C ILE A 175 -23.23 22.32 -4.79
N ILE A 176 -22.79 23.52 -4.40
CA ILE A 176 -21.42 23.80 -3.98
C ILE A 176 -21.42 23.89 -2.45
N HIS A 177 -20.64 23.03 -1.79
CA HIS A 177 -20.40 23.13 -0.35
C HIS A 177 -19.01 23.71 -0.12
N CYS A 178 -18.89 24.47 0.97
CA CYS A 178 -17.69 25.18 1.36
C CYS A 178 -17.42 24.97 2.86
N TYR A 179 -16.25 24.43 3.17
CA TYR A 179 -15.85 24.06 4.53
C TYR A 179 -14.59 24.84 4.93
N ASN A 180 -14.40 25.03 6.24
CA ASN A 180 -13.09 25.44 6.75
C ASN A 180 -12.06 24.35 6.50
N GLN A 181 -12.49 23.11 6.68
CA GLN A 181 -11.74 21.89 6.43
C GLN A 181 -12.75 20.76 6.25
N ILE A 182 -12.70 20.04 5.13
CA ILE A 182 -13.57 18.87 4.90
C ILE A 182 -13.25 17.79 5.91
N GLY A 183 -14.30 17.13 6.42
CA GLY A 183 -14.20 16.02 7.36
C GLY A 183 -14.17 16.45 8.82
N LYS A 184 -14.26 15.47 9.72
CA LYS A 184 -14.36 15.68 11.17
C LYS A 184 -13.29 14.90 11.92
N ILE A 185 -13.01 15.30 13.16
CA ILE A 185 -12.24 14.47 14.08
C ILE A 185 -13.12 13.27 14.44
N THR A 186 -12.64 12.07 14.13
CA THR A 186 -13.32 10.83 14.48
C THR A 186 -12.64 10.20 15.69
N ASN A 187 -13.42 9.53 16.55
CA ASN A 187 -12.87 8.68 17.60
C ASN A 187 -12.40 7.31 17.05
N LYS A 188 -12.37 7.15 15.73
CA LYS A 188 -11.98 5.90 15.07
C LYS A 188 -10.47 5.73 15.21
N ARG A 189 -10.08 4.59 15.77
CA ARG A 189 -8.69 4.22 16.05
C ARG A 189 -8.32 3.04 15.17
N PHE A 190 -7.30 3.23 14.35
CA PHE A 190 -6.77 2.18 13.50
C PHE A 190 -5.57 1.51 14.19
N GLU A 191 -5.74 0.23 14.53
CA GLU A 191 -4.72 -0.59 15.18
C GLU A 191 -4.04 -1.50 14.15
N TYR A 192 -2.70 -1.50 14.13
CA TYR A 192 -1.92 -2.32 13.21
C TYR A 192 -2.12 -3.82 13.48
N GLY A 193 -2.56 -4.57 12.46
CA GLY A 193 -2.81 -6.02 12.54
C GLY A 193 -4.28 -6.43 12.66
N GLU A 194 -5.19 -5.51 13.00
CA GLU A 194 -6.64 -5.77 13.05
C GLU A 194 -7.37 -5.18 11.83
N GLU A 195 -7.32 -3.86 11.66
CA GLU A 195 -8.09 -3.13 10.61
C GLU A 195 -7.20 -2.50 9.52
N VAL A 196 -5.89 -2.57 9.68
CA VAL A 196 -4.89 -1.96 8.79
C VAL A 196 -3.98 -3.04 8.22
N LEU A 197 -4.12 -3.31 6.92
CA LEU A 197 -3.38 -4.39 6.24
C LEU A 197 -1.94 -3.99 5.86
N LYS A 198 -1.66 -2.70 5.71
CA LYS A 198 -0.34 -2.17 5.34
C LYS A 198 -0.18 -0.76 5.91
N ILE A 199 0.96 -0.46 6.54
CA ILE A 199 1.37 0.91 6.88
C ILE A 199 2.69 1.16 6.17
N VAL A 200 2.68 2.02 5.16
CA VAL A 200 3.91 2.53 4.53
C VAL A 200 4.23 3.88 5.16
N HIS A 201 5.25 3.95 6.01
CA HIS A 201 5.78 5.21 6.51
C HIS A 201 6.81 5.74 5.52
N GLN A 202 6.42 6.74 4.72
CA GLN A 202 7.30 7.40 3.77
C GLN A 202 7.60 8.80 4.28
N GLN A 203 8.88 9.08 4.53
CA GLN A 203 9.34 10.40 4.96
C GLN A 203 10.05 11.07 3.78
N ASP A 204 9.49 12.16 3.27
CA ASP A 204 10.14 12.98 2.25
C ASP A 204 10.97 14.09 2.92
N ARG A 205 12.24 14.16 2.53
CA ARG A 205 13.22 15.13 3.03
C ARG A 205 13.81 16.00 1.92
N THR A 206 13.29 15.90 0.69
CA THR A 206 13.87 16.54 -0.50
C THR A 206 13.86 18.07 -0.43
N ASN A 207 12.81 18.66 0.14
CA ASN A 207 12.58 20.12 0.15
C ASN A 207 12.59 20.76 1.56
N ILE A 208 13.36 20.23 2.52
CA ILE A 208 13.39 20.82 3.88
C ILE A 208 14.04 22.22 3.84
N VAL A 209 13.29 23.23 4.26
CA VAL A 209 13.73 24.63 4.38
C VAL A 209 13.76 25.00 5.86
N THR A 210 14.91 25.40 6.38
CA THR A 210 15.04 25.77 7.81
C THR A 210 15.10 27.28 8.03
N ALA A 211 15.05 28.06 6.94
CA ALA A 211 15.03 29.51 6.95
C ALA A 211 14.36 30.11 5.70
N LEU A 212 13.64 31.21 5.85
CA LEU A 212 12.85 31.79 4.76
C LEU A 212 12.99 33.31 4.64
N ILE A 213 13.11 33.78 3.40
CA ILE A 213 13.09 35.19 3.02
C ILE A 213 11.73 35.48 2.40
N GLY A 214 10.95 36.39 2.98
CA GLY A 214 9.68 36.84 2.41
C GLY A 214 9.81 38.19 1.73
N ARG A 215 9.19 38.33 0.57
CA ARG A 215 9.12 39.56 -0.23
C ARG A 215 7.67 39.97 -0.38
N GLY A 216 7.30 41.17 0.06
CA GLY A 216 5.93 41.68 -0.07
C GLY A 216 5.66 42.27 -1.46
N LYS A 217 4.61 43.10 -1.53
CA LYS A 217 4.21 43.84 -2.73
C LYS A 217 5.36 44.71 -3.26
N GLY A 218 5.49 44.78 -4.59
CA GLY A 218 6.44 45.64 -5.28
C GLY A 218 5.86 47.03 -5.54
N GLU A 219 6.71 48.06 -5.51
CA GLU A 219 6.36 49.36 -6.08
C GLU A 219 6.13 49.24 -7.60
N GLU A 220 5.04 49.77 -8.13
CA GLU A 220 4.85 49.91 -9.58
C GLU A 220 5.71 51.07 -10.11
N VAL A 221 6.65 50.77 -11.02
CA VAL A 221 7.47 51.77 -11.71
C VAL A 221 7.52 51.45 -13.20
N GLY A 222 6.66 52.12 -13.99
CA GLY A 222 6.65 52.01 -15.46
C GLY A 222 6.52 50.56 -15.94
N ASP A 223 7.49 50.09 -16.74
CA ASP A 223 7.45 48.80 -17.44
C ASP A 223 8.02 47.63 -16.61
N GLY A 224 8.12 47.76 -15.27
CA GLY A 224 8.65 46.71 -14.40
C GLY A 224 8.33 46.85 -12.90
N TYR A 225 8.71 45.84 -12.12
CA TYR A 225 8.53 45.81 -10.66
C TYR A 225 9.69 46.54 -9.94
N GLY A 226 9.37 47.54 -9.13
CA GLY A 226 10.30 48.26 -8.25
C GLY A 226 10.73 47.48 -7.00
N ARG A 227 11.29 48.17 -6.00
CA ARG A 227 11.72 47.53 -4.75
C ARG A 227 10.50 46.91 -4.05
N ARG A 228 10.61 45.62 -3.70
CA ARG A 228 9.58 44.89 -2.94
C ARG A 228 9.77 45.11 -1.45
N ILE A 229 8.65 45.17 -0.73
CA ILE A 229 8.65 45.32 0.73
C ILE A 229 9.40 44.16 1.39
N GLU A 230 10.21 44.48 2.40
CA GLU A 230 10.95 43.52 3.22
C GLU A 230 10.61 43.76 4.70
N PHE A 231 10.97 42.82 5.56
CA PHE A 231 10.74 42.91 7.01
C PHE A 231 12.05 43.00 7.81
N SER A 232 13.07 43.65 7.25
CA SER A 232 14.40 43.82 7.88
C SER A 232 14.36 44.58 9.20
N ASP A 233 13.45 45.55 9.33
CA ASP A 233 13.36 46.44 10.49
C ASP A 233 12.41 45.94 11.59
N VAL A 234 11.69 44.84 11.31
CA VAL A 234 10.74 44.21 12.24
C VAL A 234 11.50 43.22 13.13
N GLU A 235 11.38 43.37 14.45
CA GLU A 235 12.02 42.47 15.43
C GLU A 235 10.99 41.50 16.01
N TRP A 236 11.30 40.21 16.04
CA TRP A 236 10.58 39.23 16.85
C TRP A 236 11.46 38.71 17.97
N LYS A 237 10.88 38.59 19.17
CA LYS A 237 11.51 37.94 20.31
C LYS A 237 10.56 36.94 20.93
N LYS A 238 11.05 35.73 21.22
CA LYS A 238 10.33 34.72 22.00
C LYS A 238 9.90 35.24 23.36
N SER A 239 10.72 36.08 24.00
CA SER A 239 10.39 36.74 25.28
C SER A 239 9.12 37.60 25.21
N ASN A 240 8.72 38.03 24.02
CA ASN A 240 7.56 38.89 23.79
C ASN A 240 6.38 38.09 23.17
N GLY A 241 6.37 36.77 23.33
CA GLY A 241 5.30 35.89 22.86
C GLY A 241 5.32 35.60 21.35
N LYS A 242 6.40 35.94 20.64
CA LYS A 242 6.56 35.58 19.22
C LYS A 242 7.14 34.17 19.09
N PRO A 243 6.84 33.43 18.01
CA PRO A 243 7.19 32.01 17.92
C PRO A 243 8.69 31.75 17.72
N LEU A 244 9.41 32.71 17.13
CA LEU A 244 10.85 32.62 16.84
C LEU A 244 11.53 33.96 17.11
N ASP A 245 12.84 33.93 17.31
CA ASP A 245 13.66 35.14 17.42
C ASP A 245 14.11 35.57 16.03
N LYS A 246 13.93 36.86 15.72
CA LYS A 246 14.39 37.47 14.48
C LYS A 246 14.89 38.89 14.79
N PRO A 247 16.23 39.12 14.77
CA PRO A 247 16.82 40.41 15.10
C PRO A 247 16.60 41.45 13.99
N LYS A 248 16.69 42.74 14.34
CA LYS A 248 16.70 43.85 13.37
C LYS A 248 17.92 43.76 12.44
N GLY A 249 17.73 44.16 11.19
CA GLY A 249 18.75 44.12 10.12
C GLY A 249 18.83 42.78 9.39
N GLN A 250 18.07 41.78 9.81
CA GLN A 250 17.96 40.49 9.12
C GLN A 250 16.71 40.50 8.24
N ASN A 251 16.72 40.03 6.99
CA ASN A 251 15.52 39.97 6.12
C ASN A 251 14.95 38.55 5.91
N TRP A 252 15.33 37.64 6.79
CA TRP A 252 14.86 36.25 6.81
C TRP A 252 14.49 35.85 8.23
N ILE A 253 13.75 34.76 8.38
CA ILE A 253 13.43 34.13 9.66
C ILE A 253 13.94 32.68 9.66
N GLU A 254 14.46 32.21 10.80
CA GLU A 254 15.09 30.89 10.96
C GLU A 254 14.37 30.06 12.01
N TYR A 255 14.29 28.75 11.78
CA TYR A 255 13.92 27.77 12.79
C TYR A 255 15.19 27.06 13.32
N PRO A 256 15.82 27.53 14.42
CA PRO A 256 17.17 27.10 14.80
C PRO A 256 17.25 25.61 15.18
N GLU A 257 16.18 25.09 15.78
CA GLU A 257 16.04 23.66 16.12
C GLU A 257 16.06 22.80 14.86
N MET A 258 15.36 23.22 13.80
CA MET A 258 15.35 22.50 12.53
C MET A 258 16.65 22.71 11.74
N THR A 259 17.31 23.86 11.86
CA THR A 259 18.66 24.04 11.30
C THR A 259 19.66 23.09 11.96
N LYS A 260 19.58 22.89 13.28
CA LYS A 260 20.45 21.97 14.01
C LYS A 260 20.28 20.51 13.53
N GLU A 261 19.05 20.12 13.23
CA GLU A 261 18.72 18.74 12.82
C GLU A 261 18.87 18.49 11.30
N TYR A 262 18.42 19.44 10.47
CA TYR A 262 18.27 19.27 9.01
C TYR A 262 19.02 20.31 8.16
N GLY A 263 19.83 21.17 8.77
CA GLY A 263 20.66 22.16 8.08
C GLY A 263 21.73 21.56 7.15
N ILE A 264 22.51 22.44 6.53
CA ILE A 264 23.63 22.09 5.64
C ILE A 264 24.89 21.97 6.49
N PRO A 265 25.52 20.78 6.59
CA PRO A 265 26.75 20.63 7.36
C PRO A 265 27.89 21.42 6.71
N SER A 266 28.54 22.30 7.49
CA SER A 266 29.68 23.08 7.05
C SER A 266 30.58 23.45 8.23
N ASN A 267 31.85 23.04 8.18
CA ASN A 267 32.88 23.35 9.18
C ASN A 267 32.44 23.12 10.65
N GLY A 268 31.82 21.97 10.93
CA GLY A 268 31.41 21.58 12.29
C GLY A 268 30.18 22.32 12.82
N LYS A 269 29.47 23.07 11.97
CA LYS A 269 28.19 23.72 12.28
C LYS A 269 27.15 23.39 11.21
N MET A 270 25.88 23.51 11.57
CA MET A 270 24.78 23.36 10.63
C MET A 270 24.34 24.75 10.16
N LEU A 271 24.42 25.00 8.85
CA LEU A 271 23.93 26.23 8.23
C LEU A 271 22.45 26.09 7.84
N PRO A 272 21.65 27.17 7.90
CA PRO A 272 20.26 27.11 7.53
C PRO A 272 20.05 26.88 6.01
N ARG A 273 19.07 26.06 5.65
CA ARG A 273 18.59 25.87 4.27
C ARG A 273 17.61 27.00 3.92
N LYS A 274 18.05 27.96 3.10
CA LYS A 274 17.29 29.19 2.79
C LYS A 274 16.55 29.12 1.45
N THR A 275 15.32 29.63 1.42
CA THR A 275 14.59 29.91 0.17
C THR A 275 13.85 31.26 0.24
N VAL A 276 13.32 31.71 -0.90
CA VAL A 276 12.57 32.98 -1.04
C VAL A 276 11.10 32.67 -1.36
N VAL A 277 10.18 33.39 -0.72
CA VAL A 277 8.75 33.43 -1.03
C VAL A 277 8.30 34.86 -1.32
N VAL A 278 7.36 35.01 -2.24
CA VAL A 278 6.81 36.31 -2.66
C VAL A 278 5.32 36.35 -2.32
N PHE A 279 4.87 37.44 -1.70
CA PHE A 279 3.48 37.73 -1.36
C PHE A 279 3.09 39.06 -2.00
N ASP A 280 2.53 39.01 -3.21
CA ASP A 280 2.23 40.18 -4.02
C ASP A 280 1.12 41.09 -3.43
N ASP A 281 0.35 40.57 -2.48
CA ASP A 281 -0.77 41.24 -1.80
C ASP A 281 -0.38 41.94 -0.49
N VAL A 282 0.82 41.70 0.03
CA VAL A 282 1.20 42.14 1.38
C VAL A 282 1.94 43.47 1.35
N GLU A 283 1.33 44.48 1.98
CA GLU A 283 1.86 45.84 2.07
C GLU A 283 2.45 46.19 3.45
N ASP A 284 2.21 45.36 4.48
CA ASP A 284 2.75 45.58 5.83
C ASP A 284 3.92 44.63 6.16
N ALA A 285 5.00 45.18 6.71
CA ALA A 285 6.20 44.41 7.02
C ALA A 285 6.02 43.42 8.18
N SER A 286 5.11 43.70 9.13
CA SER A 286 4.84 42.80 10.26
C SER A 286 3.95 41.64 9.83
N GLU A 287 2.96 41.91 8.99
CA GLU A 287 2.13 40.90 8.32
C GLU A 287 2.99 40.02 7.41
N LEU A 288 3.91 40.62 6.65
CA LEU A 288 4.84 39.90 5.79
C LEU A 288 5.71 38.92 6.60
N LEU A 289 6.26 39.36 7.74
CA LEU A 289 7.02 38.48 8.63
C LEU A 289 6.15 37.34 9.19
N GLN A 290 4.90 37.62 9.55
CA GLN A 290 3.97 36.59 10.03
C GLN A 290 3.66 35.55 8.95
N LYS A 291 3.27 35.97 7.74
CA LYS A 291 3.01 35.04 6.61
C LYS A 291 4.27 34.25 6.22
N THR A 292 5.45 34.88 6.28
CA THR A 292 6.73 34.21 6.02
C THR A 292 7.04 33.14 7.09
N TYR A 293 6.69 33.38 8.36
CA TYR A 293 6.80 32.39 9.42
C TYR A 293 5.84 31.21 9.22
N ASP A 294 4.58 31.49 8.90
CA ASP A 294 3.57 30.44 8.71
C ASP A 294 4.01 29.49 7.58
N GLN A 295 4.60 30.05 6.51
CA GLN A 295 5.18 29.27 5.42
C GLN A 295 6.45 28.49 5.84
N LEU A 296 7.32 29.10 6.66
CA LEU A 296 8.52 28.43 7.19
C LEU A 296 8.14 27.24 8.08
N ALA A 297 7.15 27.40 8.95
CA ALA A 297 6.67 26.33 9.84
C ALA A 297 6.16 25.11 9.05
N TYR A 298 5.63 25.33 7.85
CA TYR A 298 5.23 24.27 6.93
C TYR A 298 6.43 23.58 6.26
N TYR A 299 7.39 24.34 5.72
CA TYR A 299 8.53 23.75 5.00
C TYR A 299 9.65 23.21 5.88
N CYS A 300 9.71 23.60 7.15
CA CYS A 300 10.78 23.16 8.05
C CYS A 300 10.56 21.76 8.61
N ARG A 301 9.37 21.17 8.47
CA ARG A 301 9.07 19.81 8.93
C ARG A 301 9.31 18.78 7.82
N PRO A 302 9.88 17.60 8.13
CA PRO A 302 9.87 16.49 7.19
C PRO A 302 8.42 16.02 6.97
N LEU A 303 8.03 15.85 5.71
CA LEU A 303 6.69 15.39 5.35
C LEU A 303 6.58 13.88 5.54
N VAL A 304 5.48 13.42 6.11
CA VAL A 304 5.26 12.02 6.45
C VAL A 304 3.94 11.52 5.88
N GLN A 305 4.02 10.56 4.95
CA GLN A 305 2.83 9.88 4.40
C GLN A 305 2.68 8.49 5.00
N PHE A 306 1.42 8.13 5.22
CA PHE A 306 0.94 6.81 5.56
C PHE A 306 -0.08 6.35 4.52
N SER A 307 -0.07 5.06 4.19
CA SER A 307 -1.12 4.45 3.37
C SER A 307 -1.65 3.24 4.11
N THR A 308 -2.96 3.04 4.08
CA THR A 308 -3.67 1.92 4.69
C THR A 308 -4.78 1.40 3.77
N GLU A 309 -4.95 0.08 3.76
CA GLU A 309 -6.15 -0.57 3.19
C GLU A 309 -7.06 -0.91 4.37
N ILE A 310 -8.25 -0.29 4.41
CA ILE A 310 -9.21 -0.41 5.50
C ILE A 310 -10.47 -1.10 4.97
N LEU A 311 -10.96 -2.08 5.73
CA LEU A 311 -12.29 -2.65 5.48
C LEU A 311 -13.32 -1.84 6.29
N GLY A 312 -13.86 -0.76 5.71
CA GLY A 312 -14.98 -0.02 6.28
C GLY A 312 -14.81 1.51 6.31
N SER A 313 -15.75 2.17 5.63
CA SER A 313 -16.05 3.61 5.57
C SER A 313 -15.31 4.49 6.58
N ASP A 314 -14.36 5.27 6.07
CA ASP A 314 -14.04 6.57 6.64
C ASP A 314 -13.97 7.59 5.49
N SER A 315 -14.48 8.80 5.71
CA SER A 315 -14.67 9.79 4.66
C SER A 315 -13.41 10.60 4.39
N ILE A 316 -13.27 11.07 3.15
CA ILE A 316 -12.24 12.04 2.78
C ILE A 316 -12.26 13.23 3.76
N GLY A 317 -11.07 13.66 4.20
CA GLY A 317 -10.90 14.77 5.13
C GLY A 317 -11.00 14.44 6.61
N ASN A 318 -11.51 13.26 7.02
CA ASN A 318 -11.60 12.89 8.43
C ASN A 318 -10.22 12.81 9.09
N THR A 319 -10.13 13.23 10.35
CA THR A 319 -8.94 13.04 11.18
C THR A 319 -9.10 11.77 12.00
N VAL A 320 -8.11 10.88 11.91
CA VAL A 320 -8.11 9.53 12.48
C VAL A 320 -6.86 9.31 13.32
N SER A 321 -6.94 8.43 14.31
CA SER A 321 -5.79 8.10 15.18
C SER A 321 -5.17 6.77 14.76
N ILE A 322 -3.86 6.75 14.48
CA ILE A 322 -3.12 5.53 14.16
C ILE A 322 -2.32 5.09 15.39
N HIS A 323 -2.50 3.84 15.79
CA HIS A 323 -1.79 3.23 16.90
C HIS A 323 -0.96 2.03 16.42
N ARG A 324 0.36 2.11 16.66
CA ARG A 324 1.30 1.03 16.37
C ARG A 324 2.13 0.72 17.61
N GLY A 325 1.64 -0.22 18.40
CA GLY A 325 2.20 -0.57 19.72
C GLY A 325 3.59 -1.22 19.69
N ASP A 326 3.92 -1.99 18.64
CA ASP A 326 5.24 -2.63 18.47
C ASP A 326 6.38 -1.62 18.25
N ARG A 327 6.06 -0.41 17.79
CA ARG A 327 7.03 0.67 17.54
C ARG A 327 6.76 1.94 18.32
N ASN A 328 5.85 1.89 19.30
CA ASN A 328 5.47 3.03 20.14
C ASN A 328 5.06 4.28 19.33
N TYR A 329 4.32 4.11 18.24
CA TYR A 329 3.78 5.24 17.46
C TYR A 329 2.31 5.48 17.80
N HIS A 330 2.02 6.69 18.25
CA HIS A 330 0.67 7.24 18.40
C HIS A 330 0.64 8.60 17.74
N TYR A 331 -0.12 8.74 16.65
CA TYR A 331 -0.26 10.04 16.00
C TYR A 331 -1.63 10.15 15.32
N GLN A 332 -2.17 11.36 15.34
CA GLN A 332 -3.40 11.73 14.64
C GLN A 332 -3.05 12.23 13.25
N THR A 333 -3.85 11.86 12.27
CA THR A 333 -3.58 12.20 10.88
C THR A 333 -4.85 12.32 10.06
N ARG A 334 -4.80 13.10 8.98
CA ARG A 334 -5.95 13.39 8.11
C ARG A 334 -5.97 12.43 6.91
N VAL A 335 -7.17 11.97 6.56
CA VAL A 335 -7.42 11.26 5.30
C VAL A 335 -7.38 12.28 4.16
N PHE A 336 -6.34 12.25 3.33
CA PHE A 336 -6.22 13.15 2.18
C PHE A 336 -6.56 12.49 0.84
N LYS A 337 -6.65 11.15 0.79
CA LYS A 337 -7.08 10.41 -0.41
C LYS A 337 -7.89 9.19 -0.03
N VAL A 338 -8.97 8.93 -0.75
CA VAL A 338 -9.82 7.76 -0.63
C VAL A 338 -10.04 7.15 -2.01
N VAL A 339 -9.82 5.85 -2.15
CA VAL A 339 -10.19 5.05 -3.32
C VAL A 339 -11.24 4.05 -2.85
N THR A 340 -12.46 4.18 -3.36
CA THR A 340 -13.61 3.33 -3.02
C THR A 340 -13.93 2.44 -4.19
N ASP A 341 -13.86 1.13 -3.99
CA ASP A 341 -14.37 0.14 -4.92
C ASP A 341 -15.80 -0.21 -4.50
N HIS A 342 -16.77 0.26 -5.28
CA HIS A 342 -18.19 0.08 -4.99
C HIS A 342 -18.65 -1.36 -5.22
N VAL A 343 -17.92 -2.19 -5.98
CA VAL A 343 -18.30 -3.59 -6.28
C VAL A 343 -18.14 -4.49 -5.06
N ASN A 344 -17.00 -4.36 -4.38
CA ASN A 344 -16.65 -5.22 -3.23
C ASN A 344 -16.64 -4.46 -1.89
N GLY A 345 -16.91 -3.15 -1.91
CA GLY A 345 -16.94 -2.30 -0.73
C GLY A 345 -15.57 -2.02 -0.11
N ARG A 346 -14.46 -2.32 -0.79
CA ARG A 346 -13.11 -2.03 -0.32
C ARG A 346 -12.82 -0.54 -0.39
N VAL A 347 -12.20 -0.03 0.66
CA VAL A 347 -11.81 1.39 0.75
C VAL A 347 -10.32 1.48 1.07
N GLN A 348 -9.55 2.06 0.16
CA GLN A 348 -8.15 2.39 0.41
C GLN A 348 -8.04 3.84 0.81
N ALA A 349 -7.42 4.13 1.96
CA ALA A 349 -7.23 5.47 2.46
C ALA A 349 -5.74 5.80 2.53
N SER A 350 -5.38 7.00 2.05
CA SER A 350 -4.07 7.58 2.30
C SER A 350 -4.19 8.66 3.36
N LEU A 351 -3.29 8.58 4.33
CA LEU A 351 -3.30 9.33 5.57
C LEU A 351 -1.96 10.07 5.70
N GLY A 352 -1.92 11.25 6.30
CA GLY A 352 -0.66 11.98 6.51
C GLY A 352 -0.47 13.14 5.55
N ASP A 353 0.78 13.50 5.30
CA ASP A 353 1.13 14.49 4.29
C ASP A 353 1.03 13.85 2.90
N ASN A 354 0.37 14.53 1.97
CA ASN A 354 0.31 14.09 0.58
C ASN A 354 1.66 14.38 -0.10
N LEU A 355 2.48 13.35 -0.33
CA LEU A 355 3.81 13.49 -0.94
C LEU A 355 3.76 13.55 -2.48
N SER A 356 2.58 13.33 -3.08
CA SER A 356 2.44 13.26 -4.54
C SER A 356 2.64 14.62 -5.23
N GLY A 357 2.50 15.72 -4.49
CA GLY A 357 2.72 17.10 -4.97
C GLY A 357 4.18 17.50 -5.15
N ASN A 358 5.13 16.84 -4.48
CA ASN A 358 6.56 17.20 -4.50
C ASN A 358 7.42 16.31 -5.41
N SER A 359 6.84 15.30 -6.06
CA SER A 359 7.63 14.41 -6.90
C SER A 359 8.06 15.11 -8.19
N ILE A 360 9.37 15.29 -8.37
CA ILE A 360 10.06 15.74 -9.59
C ILE A 360 9.49 15.06 -10.86
N ASN A 361 8.98 13.82 -10.74
CA ASN A 361 8.39 13.04 -11.82
C ASN A 361 7.10 13.64 -12.41
N ARG A 362 6.26 14.32 -11.62
CA ARG A 362 5.03 14.96 -12.15
C ARG A 362 5.35 16.28 -12.83
N GLN A 363 6.26 17.09 -12.27
CA GLN A 363 6.74 18.33 -12.89
C GLN A 363 7.43 18.07 -14.24
N LEU A 364 8.22 17.00 -14.35
CA LEU A 364 8.81 16.56 -15.63
C LEU A 364 7.75 16.08 -16.63
N SER A 365 6.72 15.37 -16.17
CA SER A 365 5.62 14.89 -17.02
C SER A 365 4.76 16.03 -17.55
N GLN A 366 4.52 17.08 -16.75
CA GLN A 366 3.76 18.28 -17.12
C GLN A 366 4.55 19.16 -18.10
N VAL A 367 5.88 19.26 -17.93
CA VAL A 367 6.75 19.91 -18.91
C VAL A 367 6.77 19.15 -20.23
N GLN A 368 6.78 17.81 -20.22
CA GLN A 368 6.68 17.01 -21.44
C GLN A 368 5.32 17.13 -22.14
N SER A 369 4.21 17.14 -21.40
CA SER A 369 2.86 17.32 -21.96
C SER A 369 2.69 18.73 -22.57
N ASN A 370 3.14 19.78 -21.89
CA ASN A 370 3.07 21.15 -22.42
C ASN A 370 3.92 21.34 -23.68
N ILE A 371 5.02 20.60 -23.82
CA ILE A 371 5.86 20.59 -25.04
C ILE A 371 5.13 19.85 -26.18
N SER A 372 4.42 18.76 -25.89
CA SER A 372 3.61 18.03 -26.88
C SER A 372 2.37 18.81 -27.35
N ASP A 373 1.73 19.58 -26.48
CA ASP A 373 0.55 20.40 -26.83
C ASP A 373 0.91 21.66 -27.65
N LEU A 374 2.15 22.16 -27.51
CA LEU A 374 2.66 23.26 -28.32
C LEU A 374 2.95 22.84 -29.77
N ASP A 375 3.37 21.60 -30.00
CA ASP A 375 3.70 21.10 -31.34
C ASP A 375 2.45 20.74 -32.15
N ASN A 376 1.33 20.45 -31.47
CA ASN A 376 0.02 20.15 -32.07
C ASN A 376 -0.80 21.41 -32.47
N ASN A 377 -0.41 22.61 -32.04
CA ASN A 377 -1.18 23.86 -32.25
C ASN A 377 -0.57 24.84 -33.27
N LYS A 378 0.24 24.37 -34.23
CA LYS A 378 0.69 25.21 -35.34
C LYS A 378 -0.44 25.38 -36.37
N MET A 379 -0.95 26.60 -36.51
CA MET A 379 -1.85 26.98 -37.61
C MET A 379 -1.20 26.68 -38.97
N THR A 380 -1.87 25.90 -39.81
CA THR A 380 -1.52 25.74 -41.22
C THR A 380 -2.39 26.62 -42.11
N PHE A 381 -1.78 27.07 -43.21
CA PHE A 381 -2.17 28.03 -44.25
C PHE A 381 -3.57 27.88 -44.92
N TYR A 382 -4.47 27.02 -44.42
CA TYR A 382 -5.68 26.62 -45.15
C TYR A 382 -6.99 27.36 -44.81
N ASP A 383 -7.00 28.29 -43.84
CA ASP A 383 -8.24 29.01 -43.48
C ASP A 383 -8.34 30.43 -44.07
N SER A 384 -8.23 30.57 -45.40
CA SER A 384 -8.86 31.72 -46.07
C SER A 384 -9.26 31.42 -47.52
N THR A 385 -10.57 31.31 -47.73
CA THR A 385 -11.26 31.19 -49.02
C THR A 385 -11.64 32.57 -49.56
N GLU A 386 -11.09 32.99 -50.71
CA GLU A 386 -11.67 34.04 -51.56
C GLU A 386 -11.66 33.63 -53.04
N ILE A 387 -12.76 32.97 -53.43
CA ILE A 387 -13.59 33.20 -54.61
C ILE A 387 -12.95 33.92 -55.82
N GLY A 388 -12.79 33.15 -56.89
CA GLY A 388 -13.39 33.48 -58.18
C GLY A 388 -12.61 34.39 -59.14
N LYS A 389 -12.17 33.81 -60.27
CA LYS A 389 -12.12 34.47 -61.58
C LYS A 389 -11.81 33.46 -62.70
N TYR A 390 -12.89 33.07 -63.40
CA TYR A 390 -12.97 32.82 -64.85
C TYR A 390 -11.96 31.91 -65.59
N GLN A 391 -12.55 30.88 -66.21
CA GLN A 391 -12.37 30.50 -67.61
C GLN A 391 -10.96 30.04 -68.04
N ASP A 392 -10.86 28.73 -68.36
CA ASP A 392 -9.71 28.06 -68.98
C ASP A 392 -8.47 27.79 -68.09
N ASP A 393 -8.69 27.50 -66.80
CA ASP A 393 -7.58 27.43 -65.83
C ASP A 393 -6.91 26.05 -65.69
N ILE A 394 -5.62 26.06 -65.97
CA ILE A 394 -4.63 25.15 -65.39
C ILE A 394 -4.58 25.39 -63.87
N MET A 395 -4.97 24.41 -63.05
CA MET A 395 -4.71 24.47 -61.61
C MET A 395 -3.20 24.31 -61.38
N ARG A 396 -2.50 25.38 -60.98
CA ARG A 396 -1.06 25.35 -60.71
C ARG A 396 -0.80 25.10 -59.23
N GLY A 397 0.07 24.15 -58.90
CA GLY A 397 0.57 23.95 -57.54
C GLY A 397 1.35 25.17 -57.03
N ALA A 398 1.45 25.33 -55.71
CA ALA A 398 2.16 26.45 -55.09
C ALA A 398 3.68 26.41 -55.38
N GLY A 399 4.15 27.24 -56.30
CA GLY A 399 5.59 27.53 -56.50
C GLY A 399 6.13 27.29 -57.92
N ALA A 400 7.41 27.63 -58.14
CA ALA A 400 8.08 27.57 -59.45
C ALA A 400 8.27 26.14 -60.02
N ASN A 401 8.08 25.12 -59.18
CA ASN A 401 8.14 23.69 -59.52
C ASN A 401 6.80 22.97 -59.26
N GLY A 402 5.71 23.73 -59.09
CA GLY A 402 4.40 23.15 -58.83
C GLY A 402 3.85 22.46 -60.08
N GLY A 403 3.50 21.17 -59.96
CA GLY A 403 2.75 20.46 -60.99
C GLY A 403 1.41 21.13 -61.27
N SER A 404 0.80 20.80 -62.40
CA SER A 404 -0.43 21.43 -62.83
C SER A 404 -1.47 20.46 -63.37
N ILE A 405 -2.75 20.83 -63.23
CA ILE A 405 -3.89 20.02 -63.69
C ILE A 405 -4.63 20.81 -64.76
N TYR A 406 -4.82 20.20 -65.92
CA TYR A 406 -5.57 20.74 -67.05
C TYR A 406 -6.82 19.88 -67.28
N MET A 407 -7.99 20.52 -67.24
CA MET A 407 -9.26 19.87 -67.60
C MET A 407 -9.51 20.05 -69.09
N VAL A 408 -9.42 18.98 -69.86
CA VAL A 408 -9.50 19.02 -71.33
C VAL A 408 -10.92 18.73 -71.76
N ASN A 409 -11.50 19.58 -72.59
CA ASN A 409 -12.80 19.32 -73.19
C ASN A 409 -12.71 18.53 -74.50
N GLY A 410 -13.86 18.05 -74.99
CA GLY A 410 -13.91 17.23 -76.20
C GLY A 410 -13.42 17.93 -77.48
N ILE A 411 -13.53 19.26 -77.55
CA ILE A 411 -13.04 20.08 -78.67
C ILE A 411 -11.51 20.12 -78.66
N GLU A 412 -10.92 20.36 -77.49
CA GLU A 412 -9.45 20.46 -77.28
C GLU A 412 -8.72 19.14 -77.44
N ALA A 413 -9.37 18.02 -77.11
CA ALA A 413 -8.87 16.68 -77.36
C ALA A 413 -9.15 16.21 -78.81
N GLY A 414 -9.91 16.97 -79.61
CA GLY A 414 -10.23 16.64 -81.00
C GLY A 414 -11.16 15.44 -81.18
N VAL A 415 -11.91 15.08 -80.13
CA VAL A 415 -12.77 13.87 -80.08
C VAL A 415 -14.27 14.19 -80.12
N SER A 416 -14.69 15.42 -79.83
CA SER A 416 -16.09 15.84 -79.95
C SER A 416 -16.25 17.36 -80.13
N GLN A 417 -17.49 17.84 -80.31
CA GLN A 417 -17.83 19.26 -80.34
C GLN A 417 -18.34 19.78 -78.97
N SER A 418 -18.25 18.95 -77.91
CA SER A 418 -18.72 19.31 -76.57
C SER A 418 -17.65 20.10 -75.79
N ARG A 419 -18.10 21.13 -75.06
CA ARG A 419 -17.27 21.88 -74.10
C ARG A 419 -17.21 21.20 -72.72
N GLU A 420 -17.86 20.06 -72.54
CA GLU A 420 -17.76 19.27 -71.31
C GLU A 420 -16.38 18.64 -71.16
N THR A 421 -15.93 18.47 -69.91
CA THR A 421 -14.65 17.84 -69.59
C THR A 421 -14.65 16.39 -70.05
N TYR A 422 -13.68 16.05 -70.90
CA TYR A 422 -13.49 14.72 -71.48
C TYR A 422 -12.35 13.96 -70.80
N GLU A 423 -11.24 14.63 -70.49
CA GLU A 423 -10.09 14.03 -69.80
C GLU A 423 -9.44 15.02 -68.83
N GLN A 424 -8.81 14.47 -67.78
CA GLN A 424 -8.02 15.24 -66.81
C GLN A 424 -6.54 14.94 -67.04
N VAL A 425 -5.73 15.99 -67.16
CA VAL A 425 -4.30 15.89 -67.42
C VAL A 425 -3.54 16.51 -66.27
N PHE A 426 -2.81 15.68 -65.53
CA PHE A 426 -1.88 16.10 -64.49
C PHE A 426 -0.49 16.13 -65.09
N MET A 427 0.27 17.19 -64.88
CA MET A 427 1.62 17.36 -65.42
C MET A 427 2.57 17.91 -64.35
N ASP A 428 3.87 17.58 -64.45
CA ASP A 428 4.87 17.94 -63.43
C ASP A 428 5.37 19.39 -63.51
N GLY A 429 5.09 20.09 -64.61
CA GLY A 429 5.42 21.51 -64.79
C GLY A 429 4.20 22.44 -64.77
N PRO A 430 4.43 23.76 -64.75
CA PRO A 430 3.35 24.76 -64.73
C PRO A 430 2.64 24.95 -66.09
N ARG A 431 3.23 24.42 -67.18
CA ARG A 431 2.69 24.40 -68.55
C ARG A 431 3.11 23.12 -69.25
N ILE A 432 2.42 22.74 -70.32
CA ILE A 432 2.70 21.50 -71.10
C ILE A 432 4.16 21.47 -71.59
N GLN A 433 4.61 22.56 -72.21
CA GLN A 433 6.00 22.70 -72.69
C GLN A 433 7.06 22.66 -71.59
N ASP A 434 6.69 22.95 -70.35
CA ASP A 434 7.59 22.93 -69.20
C ASP A 434 7.59 21.56 -68.49
N SER A 435 6.72 20.64 -68.91
CA SER A 435 6.49 19.34 -68.30
C SER A 435 7.17 18.21 -69.06
N GLN A 436 7.54 17.16 -68.35
CA GLN A 436 8.14 15.94 -68.88
C GLN A 436 7.26 14.71 -68.61
N TYR A 437 6.52 14.72 -67.50
CA TYR A 437 5.71 13.61 -67.01
C TYR A 437 4.24 14.01 -66.90
N PHE A 438 3.36 13.13 -67.39
CA PHE A 438 1.93 13.38 -67.42
C PHE A 438 1.16 12.16 -66.90
N MET A 439 0.10 12.39 -66.14
CA MET A 439 -0.91 11.39 -65.80
C MET A 439 -2.23 11.81 -66.43
N ILE A 440 -2.87 10.90 -67.16
CA ILE A 440 -4.15 11.16 -67.83
C ILE A 440 -5.21 10.26 -67.22
N GLN A 441 -6.35 10.85 -66.87
CA GLN A 441 -7.54 10.15 -66.42
C GLN A 441 -8.70 10.45 -67.37
N ASN A 442 -9.27 9.40 -67.95
CA ASN A 442 -10.43 9.49 -68.83
C ASN A 442 -11.26 8.19 -68.80
N ASN A 443 -12.20 8.06 -69.73
CA ASN A 443 -13.09 6.90 -69.86
C ASN A 443 -12.38 5.58 -70.29
N ALA A 444 -11.06 5.57 -70.48
CA ALA A 444 -10.25 4.37 -70.69
C ALA A 444 -9.51 3.93 -69.41
N GLY A 445 -9.47 4.76 -68.37
CA GLY A 445 -8.78 4.51 -67.10
C GLY A 445 -7.70 5.56 -66.79
N ILE A 446 -6.67 5.14 -66.05
CA ILE A 446 -5.52 5.97 -65.67
C ILE A 446 -4.29 5.51 -66.44
N SER A 447 -3.64 6.45 -67.13
CA SER A 447 -2.40 6.21 -67.88
C SER A 447 -1.33 7.21 -67.52
N PHE A 448 -0.07 6.78 -67.62
CA PHE A 448 1.09 7.67 -67.49
C PHE A 448 1.75 7.84 -68.84
N LYS A 449 2.20 9.07 -69.11
CA LYS A 449 2.91 9.44 -70.33
C LYS A 449 4.17 10.22 -69.99
N GLN A 450 5.17 10.10 -70.85
CA GLN A 450 6.43 10.83 -70.72
C GLN A 450 6.88 11.33 -72.09
N CYS A 451 7.39 12.55 -72.13
CA CYS A 451 8.04 13.13 -73.30
C CYS A 451 9.39 13.75 -72.90
N LYS A 452 10.14 14.33 -73.84
CA LYS A 452 11.24 15.24 -73.49
C LYS A 452 10.64 16.61 -73.15
N LYS A 453 11.23 17.34 -72.20
CA LYS A 453 10.78 18.70 -71.86
C LYS A 453 10.79 19.59 -73.11
N GLY A 454 9.70 20.30 -73.37
CA GLY A 454 9.48 21.10 -74.57
C GLY A 454 9.06 20.32 -75.82
N GLN A 455 8.95 18.98 -75.77
CA GLN A 455 8.50 18.17 -76.91
C GLN A 455 7.01 18.34 -77.21
N TRP A 456 6.19 18.43 -76.16
CA TRP A 456 4.75 18.67 -76.27
C TRP A 456 4.48 20.12 -75.93
N THR A 457 3.66 20.77 -76.76
CA THR A 457 3.43 22.21 -76.66
C THR A 457 1.95 22.54 -76.52
N ILE A 458 1.08 21.69 -77.07
CA ILE A 458 -0.38 21.81 -76.99
C ILE A 458 -1.00 20.58 -76.34
N ILE A 459 -2.24 20.72 -75.85
CA ILE A 459 -2.93 19.64 -75.14
C ILE A 459 -3.22 18.42 -76.03
N GLN A 460 -3.42 18.65 -77.32
CA GLN A 460 -3.58 17.61 -78.32
C GLN A 460 -2.33 16.71 -78.44
N ASP A 461 -1.12 17.25 -78.20
CA ASP A 461 0.11 16.47 -78.18
C ASP A 461 0.13 15.48 -77.01
N VAL A 462 -0.37 15.93 -75.85
CA VAL A 462 -0.49 15.11 -74.65
C VAL A 462 -1.55 14.03 -74.85
N HIS A 463 -2.71 14.39 -75.42
CA HIS A 463 -3.79 13.46 -75.74
C HIS A 463 -3.33 12.35 -76.69
N ASN A 464 -2.67 12.71 -77.79
CA ASN A 464 -2.22 11.78 -78.83
C ASN A 464 -0.90 11.06 -78.49
N GLY A 465 -0.18 11.53 -77.47
CA GLY A 465 1.08 10.94 -77.02
C GLY A 465 0.95 9.47 -76.65
N LYS A 466 1.98 8.66 -76.93
CA LYS A 466 2.02 7.25 -76.51
C LYS A 466 1.86 7.15 -75.00
N SER A 467 1.05 6.18 -74.58
CA SER A 467 0.69 5.97 -73.17
C SER A 467 0.84 4.50 -72.82
N THR A 468 1.09 4.24 -71.55
CA THR A 468 0.97 2.89 -71.01
C THR A 468 -0.05 2.94 -69.87
N THR A 469 -1.09 2.13 -69.97
CA THR A 469 -2.19 2.11 -68.99
C THR A 469 -1.72 1.48 -67.69
N ALA A 470 -1.87 2.20 -66.58
CA ALA A 470 -1.59 1.70 -65.24
C ALA A 470 -2.81 0.98 -64.66
N TRP A 471 -4.01 1.51 -64.94
CA TRP A 471 -5.26 0.94 -64.47
C TRP A 471 -6.38 1.17 -65.48
N THR A 472 -7.13 0.11 -65.82
CA THR A 472 -8.31 0.19 -66.69
C THR A 472 -9.59 0.22 -65.85
N LEU A 473 -10.68 0.78 -66.39
CA LEU A 473 -11.96 0.89 -65.68
C LEU A 473 -12.61 -0.46 -65.30
N ASN A 474 -12.23 -1.55 -65.96
CA ASN A 474 -12.69 -2.89 -65.60
C ASN A 474 -11.87 -3.53 -64.45
N GLY A 475 -11.00 -2.76 -63.79
CA GLY A 475 -10.22 -3.19 -62.62
C GLY A 475 -8.89 -3.85 -62.95
N THR A 476 -8.49 -3.97 -64.23
CA THR A 476 -7.21 -4.60 -64.59
C THR A 476 -6.04 -3.64 -64.34
N PHE A 477 -5.13 -4.02 -63.43
CA PHE A 477 -3.93 -3.25 -63.03
C PHE A 477 -2.66 -3.76 -63.72
N ASN A 478 -1.81 -2.86 -64.23
CA ASN A 478 -0.58 -3.21 -64.94
C ASN A 478 0.65 -3.14 -64.03
N ALA A 479 1.08 -4.30 -63.51
CA ALA A 479 2.20 -4.42 -62.55
C ALA A 479 3.59 -4.08 -63.11
N SER A 480 3.73 -3.90 -64.43
CA SER A 480 5.01 -3.59 -65.09
C SER A 480 5.58 -2.21 -64.72
N PHE A 481 4.83 -1.39 -63.97
CA PHE A 481 5.17 -0.04 -63.57
C PHE A 481 5.88 0.08 -62.21
N ILE A 482 6.01 -1.00 -61.44
CA ILE A 482 6.66 -0.97 -60.12
C ILE A 482 8.18 -1.17 -60.31
N LEU A 483 8.94 -0.07 -60.33
CA LEU A 483 10.39 -0.11 -60.10
C LEU A 483 10.62 -0.36 -58.60
N ALA A 484 11.14 -1.54 -58.26
CA ALA A 484 11.31 -2.00 -56.88
C ALA A 484 12.19 -1.05 -56.03
N GLY A 485 11.65 -0.66 -54.87
CA GLY A 485 12.36 -0.07 -53.75
C GLY A 485 11.97 -0.76 -52.45
N ILE A 486 12.68 -0.50 -51.36
CA ILE A 486 12.38 -1.03 -50.02
C ILE A 486 10.95 -0.64 -49.64
N LEU A 487 10.08 -1.63 -49.42
CA LEU A 487 8.73 -1.45 -48.88
C LEU A 487 8.81 -1.32 -47.35
N SER A 488 8.63 -0.11 -46.83
CA SER A 488 8.41 0.15 -45.40
C SER A 488 6.96 0.60 -45.21
N GLY A 489 6.11 -0.29 -44.69
CA GLY A 489 4.67 -0.05 -44.49
C GLY A 489 3.87 -1.29 -44.06
N ILE A 490 4.01 -1.66 -42.78
CA ILE A 490 3.13 -2.35 -41.80
C ILE A 490 2.29 -3.61 -42.17
N LEU A 491 2.04 -3.97 -43.42
CA LEU A 491 1.36 -5.24 -43.74
C LEU A 491 1.88 -5.88 -45.03
N VAL A 492 2.76 -6.88 -44.87
CA VAL A 492 3.18 -7.78 -45.96
C VAL A 492 2.32 -9.05 -45.87
N GLN A 493 1.26 -9.13 -46.67
CA GLN A 493 0.48 -10.35 -46.84
C GLN A 493 0.94 -11.11 -48.09
N GLY A 494 1.32 -12.39 -47.91
CA GLY A 494 1.40 -13.36 -49.01
C GLY A 494 2.78 -13.79 -49.53
N ASN A 495 3.87 -13.68 -48.77
CA ASN A 495 5.18 -14.20 -49.21
C ASN A 495 5.72 -15.34 -48.32
N VAL A 496 6.20 -16.42 -48.97
CA VAL A 496 7.00 -17.49 -48.35
C VAL A 496 8.43 -16.99 -48.21
N ILE A 497 8.93 -16.83 -46.98
CA ILE A 497 10.34 -16.49 -46.72
C ILE A 497 11.16 -17.78 -46.89
N LYS A 498 11.74 -17.97 -48.07
CA LYS A 498 12.66 -19.07 -48.37
C LYS A 498 14.09 -18.65 -48.01
N SER A 499 14.76 -19.43 -47.17
CA SER A 499 16.22 -19.39 -47.09
C SER A 499 16.78 -19.88 -48.42
N ILE A 500 17.55 -19.05 -49.11
CA ILE A 500 18.24 -19.41 -50.36
C ILE A 500 19.58 -20.03 -49.95
N GLY A 501 19.59 -21.36 -49.79
CA GLY A 501 20.80 -22.15 -49.55
C GLY A 501 20.49 -23.62 -49.74
N ASP A 502 21.26 -24.29 -50.59
CA ASP A 502 21.19 -25.71 -50.91
C ASP A 502 21.76 -26.56 -49.76
N GLY A 503 21.10 -26.51 -48.60
CA GLY A 503 21.60 -27.17 -47.40
C GLY A 503 20.64 -27.30 -46.23
N SER A 504 19.32 -27.38 -46.47
CA SER A 504 18.27 -27.66 -45.45
C SER A 504 18.21 -26.58 -44.32
N TYR A 505 17.15 -26.37 -43.52
CA TYR A 505 16.30 -27.36 -42.87
C TYR A 505 14.84 -26.89 -42.66
N TYR A 506 14.51 -25.58 -42.73
CA TYR A 506 13.17 -25.06 -42.40
C TYR A 506 12.70 -23.91 -43.32
N GLN A 507 11.37 -23.73 -43.43
CA GLN A 507 10.72 -22.61 -44.11
C GLN A 507 9.70 -21.93 -43.17
N SER A 508 9.57 -20.60 -43.27
CA SER A 508 8.53 -19.84 -42.58
C SER A 508 7.37 -19.58 -43.54
N VAL A 509 6.16 -19.96 -43.17
CA VAL A 509 4.96 -19.83 -44.00
C VAL A 509 3.91 -19.01 -43.28
N MET A 510 3.51 -17.90 -43.91
CA MET A 510 2.38 -17.07 -43.48
C MET A 510 1.22 -17.32 -44.44
N SER A 511 0.26 -18.17 -44.06
CA SER A 511 -0.92 -18.47 -44.88
C SER A 511 -2.17 -18.65 -44.01
N ASN A 512 -3.33 -18.24 -44.52
CA ASN A 512 -4.63 -18.42 -43.86
C ASN A 512 -4.66 -17.93 -42.39
N GLY A 513 -4.02 -16.78 -42.11
CA GLY A 513 -3.95 -16.18 -40.77
C GLY A 513 -3.04 -16.91 -39.77
N LYS A 514 -2.16 -17.79 -40.24
CA LYS A 514 -1.23 -18.58 -39.43
C LYS A 514 0.21 -18.25 -39.77
N PHE A 515 1.07 -18.24 -38.77
CA PHE A 515 2.53 -18.26 -38.96
C PHE A 515 3.05 -19.66 -38.61
N MET A 516 3.67 -20.33 -39.57
CA MET A 516 4.14 -21.71 -39.43
C MET A 516 5.63 -21.83 -39.71
N ILE A 517 6.32 -22.64 -38.92
CA ILE A 517 7.65 -23.17 -39.20
C ILE A 517 7.47 -24.61 -39.68
N GLU A 518 7.97 -24.88 -40.88
CA GLU A 518 7.85 -26.18 -41.54
C GLU A 518 9.22 -26.68 -42.01
N GLN A 519 9.37 -27.97 -42.23
CA GLN A 519 10.50 -28.51 -42.98
C GLN A 519 10.49 -27.94 -44.40
N TYR A 520 11.67 -27.63 -44.93
CA TYR A 520 11.78 -27.15 -46.29
C TYR A 520 11.28 -28.21 -47.29
N LYS A 521 10.39 -27.80 -48.20
CA LYS A 521 9.92 -28.62 -49.33
C LYS A 521 10.31 -27.94 -50.64
N LYS A 522 11.16 -28.61 -51.43
CA LYS A 522 11.54 -28.12 -52.76
C LYS A 522 10.40 -28.34 -53.74
N THR A 523 9.86 -27.26 -54.29
CA THR A 523 8.81 -27.30 -55.32
C THR A 523 9.29 -26.54 -56.54
N THR A 524 9.30 -27.18 -57.71
CA THR A 524 9.81 -26.62 -58.97
C THR A 524 8.71 -26.06 -59.88
N SER A 525 7.45 -26.40 -59.64
CA SER A 525 6.28 -25.89 -60.37
C SER A 525 5.03 -25.98 -59.48
N VAL A 526 4.19 -24.95 -59.49
CA VAL A 526 2.92 -24.89 -58.75
C VAL A 526 1.79 -24.67 -59.74
N ASP A 527 0.82 -25.58 -59.77
CA ASP A 527 -0.41 -25.42 -60.53
C ASP A 527 -1.49 -24.81 -59.63
N TYR A 528 -1.66 -23.50 -59.73
CA TYR A 528 -2.64 -22.75 -58.92
C TYR A 528 -4.11 -23.05 -59.29
N SER A 529 -4.37 -23.79 -60.38
CA SER A 529 -5.72 -24.23 -60.72
C SER A 529 -6.18 -25.44 -59.90
N ASN A 530 -5.25 -26.16 -59.25
CA ASN A 530 -5.56 -27.25 -58.34
C ASN A 530 -6.04 -26.69 -57.00
N GLN A 531 -7.24 -27.08 -56.54
CA GLN A 531 -7.79 -26.65 -55.24
C GLN A 531 -6.89 -27.00 -54.04
N ASN A 532 -5.96 -27.95 -54.19
CA ASN A 532 -5.00 -28.37 -53.17
C ASN A 532 -3.55 -27.92 -53.46
N TRP A 533 -3.36 -26.89 -54.31
CA TRP A 533 -2.04 -26.42 -54.70
C TRP A 533 -1.14 -26.09 -53.49
N GLU A 534 -1.70 -25.62 -52.38
CA GLU A 534 -0.97 -25.34 -51.13
C GLU A 534 -0.21 -26.60 -50.63
N GLN A 535 -0.79 -27.80 -50.75
CA GLN A 535 -0.14 -29.04 -50.34
C GLN A 535 1.15 -29.34 -51.13
N THR A 536 1.30 -28.76 -52.32
CA THR A 536 2.49 -28.93 -53.16
C THR A 536 3.68 -28.10 -52.68
N VAL A 537 3.44 -27.04 -51.89
CA VAL A 537 4.47 -26.11 -51.39
C VAL A 537 4.71 -26.20 -49.88
N HIS A 538 3.74 -26.72 -49.12
CA HIS A 538 3.86 -26.90 -47.68
C HIS A 538 4.64 -28.17 -47.30
N GLY A 539 5.55 -28.05 -46.32
CA GLY A 539 6.36 -29.14 -45.77
C GLY A 539 5.77 -29.73 -44.49
N ALA A 540 6.52 -30.62 -43.82
CA ALA A 540 6.11 -31.15 -42.52
C ALA A 540 6.11 -30.04 -41.46
N LYS A 541 5.02 -29.90 -40.72
CA LYS A 541 4.85 -28.83 -39.71
C LYS A 541 5.64 -29.14 -38.45
N ILE A 542 6.30 -28.12 -37.91
CA ILE A 542 7.18 -28.23 -36.73
C ILE A 542 6.59 -27.44 -35.58
N GLY A 543 6.18 -26.20 -35.84
CA GLY A 543 5.52 -25.34 -34.87
C GLY A 543 4.94 -24.11 -35.53
N GLY A 544 4.15 -23.33 -34.80
CA GLY A 544 3.59 -22.10 -35.35
C GLY A 544 2.66 -21.36 -34.40
N PHE A 545 2.39 -20.09 -34.74
CA PHE A 545 1.39 -19.25 -34.09
C PHE A 545 0.12 -19.27 -34.92
N VAL A 546 -1.00 -19.61 -34.29
CA VAL A 546 -2.31 -19.70 -34.94
C VAL A 546 -3.37 -19.01 -34.10
N GLY A 547 -4.37 -18.40 -34.74
CA GLY A 547 -5.59 -18.00 -34.04
C GLY A 547 -6.37 -19.23 -33.56
N THR A 548 -6.95 -19.16 -32.36
CA THR A 548 -7.89 -20.16 -31.85
C THR A 548 -9.32 -19.68 -32.08
N TYR A 549 -10.22 -20.65 -32.27
CA TYR A 549 -11.63 -20.41 -32.49
C TYR A 549 -12.44 -21.23 -31.50
N ASP A 550 -13.57 -20.68 -31.06
CA ASP A 550 -14.56 -21.43 -30.30
C ASP A 550 -15.17 -22.51 -31.20
N GLY A 551 -15.09 -23.78 -30.77
CA GLY A 551 -15.55 -24.91 -31.57
C GLY A 551 -17.06 -24.99 -31.80
N ASN A 552 -17.86 -24.23 -31.03
CA ASN A 552 -19.32 -24.19 -31.17
C ASN A 552 -19.77 -23.00 -32.02
N THR A 553 -19.12 -21.83 -31.87
CA THR A 553 -19.55 -20.60 -32.57
C THR A 553 -18.69 -20.23 -33.77
N ASN A 554 -17.57 -20.93 -34.01
CA ASN A 554 -16.55 -20.58 -35.02
C ASN A 554 -16.06 -19.13 -34.93
N LYS A 555 -16.19 -18.49 -33.76
CA LYS A 555 -15.67 -17.14 -33.53
C LYS A 555 -14.23 -17.23 -33.05
N ALA A 556 -13.38 -16.31 -33.52
CA ALA A 556 -12.03 -16.19 -32.99
C ALA A 556 -12.12 -15.90 -31.48
N ASN A 557 -11.37 -16.65 -30.67
CA ASN A 557 -11.42 -16.56 -29.21
C ASN A 557 -10.04 -16.45 -28.57
N GLY A 558 -8.97 -16.40 -29.37
CA GLY A 558 -7.62 -16.26 -28.87
C GLY A 558 -6.54 -16.62 -29.89
N SER A 559 -5.34 -16.90 -29.40
CA SER A 559 -4.21 -17.38 -30.19
C SER A 559 -3.42 -18.44 -29.43
N ALA A 560 -2.75 -19.32 -30.16
CA ALA A 560 -1.96 -20.42 -29.61
C ALA A 560 -0.61 -20.55 -30.31
N LEU A 561 0.41 -20.84 -29.52
CA LEU A 561 1.68 -21.37 -30.00
C LEU A 561 1.61 -22.90 -29.98
N ILE A 562 1.72 -23.52 -31.14
CA ILE A 562 1.61 -24.96 -31.33
C ILE A 562 3.01 -25.55 -31.59
N ASN A 563 3.39 -26.58 -30.81
CA ASN A 563 4.52 -27.46 -31.11
C ASN A 563 3.98 -28.80 -31.64
N TYR A 564 4.51 -29.27 -32.76
CA TYR A 564 4.10 -30.55 -33.34
C TYR A 564 4.93 -31.71 -32.74
N PRO A 565 4.33 -32.90 -32.52
CA PRO A 565 5.03 -34.05 -31.97
C PRO A 565 6.29 -34.41 -32.79
N GLY A 566 7.35 -34.86 -32.12
CA GLY A 566 8.64 -35.18 -32.74
C GLY A 566 9.64 -34.02 -32.74
N TYR A 567 9.23 -32.80 -32.39
CA TYR A 567 10.09 -31.62 -32.33
C TYR A 567 10.11 -31.00 -30.92
N ILE A 568 11.25 -30.39 -30.58
CA ILE A 568 11.46 -29.68 -29.33
C ILE A 568 11.03 -28.22 -29.50
N PHE A 569 10.28 -27.70 -28.53
CA PHE A 569 10.12 -26.26 -28.35
C PHE A 569 10.81 -25.85 -27.05
N SER A 570 11.70 -24.86 -27.07
CA SER A 570 12.42 -24.42 -25.87
C SER A 570 12.65 -22.92 -25.80
N ILE A 571 12.60 -22.38 -24.58
CA ILE A 571 13.05 -21.03 -24.24
C ILE A 571 14.40 -21.20 -23.55
N ASN A 572 15.45 -20.59 -24.11
CA ASN A 572 16.82 -20.83 -23.69
C ASN A 572 17.50 -19.55 -23.20
N GLN A 573 18.41 -19.70 -22.24
CA GLN A 573 19.38 -18.68 -21.86
C GLN A 573 20.63 -18.83 -22.72
N ASP A 574 20.98 -17.77 -23.46
CA ASP A 574 22.22 -17.72 -24.23
C ASP A 574 23.43 -17.49 -23.31
N ASN A 575 24.54 -18.13 -23.64
CA ASN A 575 25.80 -17.98 -22.92
C ASN A 575 26.74 -16.92 -23.52
N GLY A 576 26.28 -16.17 -24.54
CA GLY A 576 27.06 -15.15 -25.24
C GLY A 576 28.08 -15.69 -26.26
N ASN A 577 28.27 -17.01 -26.33
CA ASN A 577 29.23 -17.69 -27.20
C ASN A 577 28.54 -18.58 -28.26
N GLY A 578 27.25 -18.34 -28.53
CA GLY A 578 26.48 -19.08 -29.52
C GLY A 578 26.01 -20.46 -29.06
N SER A 579 26.02 -20.73 -27.74
CA SER A 579 25.38 -21.91 -27.15
C SER A 579 24.36 -21.47 -26.10
N SER A 580 23.28 -22.22 -25.96
CA SER A 580 22.21 -21.86 -25.02
C SER A 580 21.72 -23.07 -24.23
N ASN A 581 21.28 -22.82 -23.00
CA ASN A 581 20.68 -23.84 -22.13
C ASN A 581 19.17 -23.58 -22.00
N PRO A 582 18.31 -24.61 -22.11
CA PRO A 582 16.88 -24.41 -21.92
C PRO A 582 16.58 -24.02 -20.46
N VAL A 583 15.61 -23.12 -20.29
CA VAL A 583 14.97 -22.77 -19.00
C VAL A 583 13.55 -23.34 -18.97
N PHE A 584 12.89 -23.40 -20.13
CA PHE A 584 11.65 -24.14 -20.35
C PHE A 584 11.74 -24.95 -21.64
N GLN A 585 11.18 -26.16 -21.66
CA GLN A 585 11.18 -27.02 -22.84
C GLN A 585 9.96 -27.92 -22.92
N VAL A 586 9.32 -27.99 -24.08
CA VAL A 586 8.44 -29.10 -24.49
C VAL A 586 9.33 -30.12 -25.22
N PRO A 587 9.55 -31.33 -24.67
CA PRO A 587 10.40 -32.33 -25.30
C PRO A 587 9.72 -32.94 -26.54
N SER A 588 10.51 -33.50 -27.45
CA SER A 588 10.03 -34.08 -28.72
C SER A 588 9.08 -35.27 -28.56
N ASP A 589 9.12 -35.95 -27.42
CA ASP A 589 8.23 -37.06 -27.07
C ASP A 589 6.92 -36.61 -26.38
N SER A 590 6.69 -35.30 -26.28
CA SER A 590 5.40 -34.72 -25.86
C SER A 590 4.35 -34.89 -26.97
N THR A 591 3.18 -35.38 -26.60
CA THR A 591 2.05 -35.57 -27.54
C THR A 591 0.77 -34.96 -27.00
N PHE A 592 -0.26 -34.82 -27.84
CA PHE A 592 -1.57 -34.28 -27.41
C PHE A 592 -2.17 -35.07 -26.24
N ASP A 593 -2.12 -36.41 -26.28
CA ASP A 593 -2.67 -37.27 -25.23
C ASP A 593 -1.77 -37.38 -23.98
N LYS A 594 -0.48 -37.06 -24.13
CA LYS A 594 0.53 -37.13 -23.07
C LYS A 594 1.40 -35.87 -23.11
N PRO A 595 0.83 -34.70 -22.78
CA PRO A 595 1.56 -33.45 -22.82
C PRO A 595 2.66 -33.48 -21.75
N LYS A 596 3.87 -33.09 -22.15
CA LYS A 596 5.05 -33.00 -21.29
C LYS A 596 5.66 -31.62 -21.42
N PHE A 597 6.21 -31.13 -20.32
CA PHE A 597 7.12 -29.99 -20.30
C PHE A 597 8.24 -30.25 -19.27
N LYS A 598 9.33 -29.52 -19.40
CA LYS A 598 10.48 -29.51 -18.49
C LYS A 598 10.80 -28.06 -18.15
N LEU A 599 11.03 -27.79 -16.88
CA LEU A 599 11.58 -26.53 -16.37
C LEU A 599 13.01 -26.82 -15.88
N PHE A 600 13.93 -25.90 -16.17
CA PHE A 600 15.33 -26.03 -15.83
C PHE A 600 15.81 -24.76 -15.11
N GLY A 601 16.71 -24.93 -14.14
CA GLY A 601 17.26 -23.84 -13.35
C GLY A 601 16.42 -23.44 -12.14
N ASP A 602 16.87 -22.41 -11.43
CA ASP A 602 16.20 -21.88 -10.24
C ASP A 602 15.07 -20.92 -10.65
N GLY A 603 13.91 -21.04 -10.02
CA GLY A 603 12.75 -20.22 -10.33
C GLY A 603 11.83 -20.01 -9.13
N THR A 604 11.14 -18.88 -9.09
CA THR A 604 10.09 -18.58 -8.12
C THR A 604 8.74 -18.56 -8.82
N LEU A 605 7.76 -19.26 -8.27
CA LEU A 605 6.37 -19.18 -8.72
C LEU A 605 5.56 -18.38 -7.70
N GLN A 606 4.85 -17.35 -8.15
CA GLN A 606 3.96 -16.54 -7.32
C GLN A 606 2.51 -16.79 -7.72
N GLY A 607 1.66 -17.16 -6.76
CA GLY A 607 0.26 -17.52 -6.98
C GLY A 607 -0.07 -18.97 -6.56
N ASP A 608 -1.32 -19.36 -6.74
CA ASP A 608 -1.81 -20.69 -6.35
C ASP A 608 -1.39 -21.77 -7.35
N ILE A 609 -0.86 -22.90 -6.86
CA ILE A 609 -0.55 -24.08 -7.67
C ILE A 609 -1.64 -25.12 -7.47
N ASN A 610 -2.47 -25.35 -8.49
CA ASN A 610 -3.46 -26.42 -8.49
C ASN A 610 -2.99 -27.61 -9.34
N ILE A 611 -2.64 -28.72 -8.70
CA ILE A 611 -2.16 -29.94 -9.36
C ILE A 611 -3.28 -30.97 -9.39
N LYS A 612 -3.78 -31.28 -10.59
CA LYS A 612 -4.71 -32.40 -10.81
C LYS A 612 -3.91 -33.68 -11.06
N GLY A 613 -3.85 -34.56 -10.05
CA GLY A 613 -3.18 -35.86 -10.16
C GLY A 613 -2.12 -36.06 -9.08
N SER A 614 -0.87 -36.29 -9.49
CA SER A 614 0.25 -36.51 -8.57
C SER A 614 1.42 -35.59 -8.87
N LEU A 615 2.04 -35.05 -7.81
CA LEU A 615 3.28 -34.29 -7.86
C LEU A 615 4.43 -35.17 -7.37
N THR A 616 5.50 -35.31 -8.15
CA THR A 616 6.71 -36.03 -7.69
C THR A 616 7.82 -35.04 -7.41
N ILE A 617 8.32 -34.99 -6.17
CA ILE A 617 9.46 -34.17 -5.77
C ILE A 617 10.57 -35.11 -5.30
N ASN A 618 11.76 -35.02 -5.89
CA ASN A 618 12.93 -35.84 -5.53
C ASN A 618 12.65 -37.36 -5.47
N GLY A 619 11.80 -37.85 -6.39
CA GLY A 619 11.39 -39.26 -6.45
C GLY A 619 10.24 -39.65 -5.51
N VAL A 620 9.82 -38.77 -4.60
CA VAL A 620 8.67 -38.99 -3.72
C VAL A 620 7.40 -38.52 -4.42
N LYS A 621 6.47 -39.44 -4.66
CA LYS A 621 5.18 -39.14 -5.30
C LYS A 621 4.15 -38.72 -4.25
N ILE A 622 3.55 -37.56 -4.46
CA ILE A 622 2.49 -36.95 -3.66
C ILE A 622 1.21 -37.05 -4.47
N ASP A 623 0.22 -37.82 -4.01
CA ASP A 623 -1.08 -37.91 -4.67
C ASP A 623 -2.25 -37.85 -3.67
N LYS A 624 -3.47 -38.12 -4.13
CA LYS A 624 -4.68 -38.10 -3.29
C LYS A 624 -4.62 -39.01 -2.05
N ASN A 625 -3.71 -40.00 -2.05
CA ASN A 625 -3.50 -40.94 -0.96
C ASN A 625 -2.29 -40.57 -0.09
N GLY A 626 -1.66 -39.41 -0.30
CA GLY A 626 -0.51 -38.92 0.46
C GLY A 626 0.84 -39.19 -0.22
N PHE A 627 1.90 -39.30 0.59
CA PHE A 627 3.26 -39.60 0.12
C PHE A 627 3.39 -41.11 -0.17
N SER A 628 3.91 -41.47 -1.34
CA SER A 628 4.18 -42.86 -1.72
C SER A 628 5.63 -43.01 -2.21
N GLY A 629 6.30 -44.07 -1.74
CA GLY A 629 7.67 -44.40 -2.16
C GLY A 629 8.80 -43.74 -1.35
N GLY A 630 8.50 -42.99 -0.28
CA GLY A 630 9.52 -42.39 0.59
C GLY A 630 8.97 -41.25 1.46
N ALA A 631 9.84 -40.66 2.28
CA ALA A 631 9.56 -39.43 3.04
C ALA A 631 10.01 -38.20 2.24
N LEU A 632 9.18 -37.16 2.17
CA LEU A 632 9.63 -35.86 1.67
C LEU A 632 10.37 -35.13 2.80
N GLU A 633 11.69 -35.10 2.74
CA GLU A 633 12.50 -34.27 3.63
C GLU A 633 12.46 -32.83 3.14
N VAL A 634 12.02 -31.93 4.02
CA VAL A 634 11.99 -30.49 3.79
C VAL A 634 12.85 -29.85 4.86
N ASP A 635 13.97 -29.23 4.47
CA ASP A 635 14.94 -28.65 5.41
C ASP A 635 14.32 -27.62 6.35
N SER A 636 13.37 -26.82 5.85
CA SER A 636 12.51 -25.99 6.70
C SER A 636 11.18 -25.69 6.01
N LEU A 637 10.08 -25.90 6.73
CA LEU A 637 8.73 -25.52 6.30
C LEU A 637 8.16 -24.50 7.29
N LYS A 638 8.11 -23.23 6.88
CA LYS A 638 7.52 -22.15 7.68
C LYS A 638 6.10 -21.86 7.20
N VAL A 639 5.10 -22.32 7.94
CA VAL A 639 3.69 -22.01 7.65
C VAL A 639 3.26 -20.82 8.52
N ASN A 640 3.21 -19.62 7.93
CA ASN A 640 2.79 -18.39 8.62
C ASN A 640 1.26 -18.23 8.63
N GLY A 641 0.52 -19.32 8.87
CA GLY A 641 -0.95 -19.34 8.82
C GLY A 641 -1.55 -20.65 9.34
N ARG A 642 -2.87 -20.81 9.17
CA ARG A 642 -3.61 -22.01 9.60
C ARG A 642 -3.34 -23.18 8.65
N THR A 643 -2.81 -24.29 9.18
CA THR A 643 -2.65 -25.53 8.41
C THR A 643 -3.90 -26.41 8.56
N ASP A 644 -4.80 -26.39 7.58
CA ASP A 644 -5.97 -27.29 7.55
C ASP A 644 -5.61 -28.63 6.89
N THR A 645 -4.89 -29.47 7.63
CA THR A 645 -4.57 -30.84 7.22
C THR A 645 -5.72 -31.77 7.56
N LYS A 646 -6.13 -32.62 6.61
CA LYS A 646 -7.14 -33.67 6.84
C LYS A 646 -6.63 -34.70 7.86
N GLU A 647 -5.33 -34.98 7.83
CA GLU A 647 -4.63 -35.83 8.78
C GLU A 647 -3.25 -35.23 9.04
N PHE A 648 -2.91 -35.02 10.32
CA PHE A 648 -1.61 -34.51 10.75
C PHE A 648 -0.90 -35.63 11.51
N TYR A 649 0.33 -35.99 11.13
CA TYR A 649 1.08 -37.05 11.81
C TYR A 649 2.36 -36.47 12.42
N VAL A 650 2.67 -36.87 13.65
CA VAL A 650 3.94 -36.56 14.32
C VAL A 650 4.59 -37.89 14.70
N ASN A 651 5.84 -38.12 14.27
CA ASN A 651 6.58 -39.37 14.50
C ASN A 651 5.80 -40.65 14.12
N GLY A 652 5.07 -40.60 13.00
CA GLY A 652 4.28 -41.73 12.49
C GLY A 652 2.90 -41.92 13.15
N VAL A 653 2.53 -41.08 14.13
CA VAL A 653 1.25 -41.17 14.84
C VAL A 653 0.29 -40.06 14.41
N LYS A 654 -0.94 -40.45 14.04
CA LYS A 654 -2.00 -39.52 13.62
C LYS A 654 -2.50 -38.69 14.81
N ILE A 655 -2.48 -37.37 14.66
CA ILE A 655 -3.06 -36.38 15.57
C ILE A 655 -4.46 -36.04 15.08
N ASP A 656 -5.47 -36.78 15.55
CA ASP A 656 -6.87 -36.52 15.20
C ASP A 656 -7.49 -35.36 16.01
N LYS A 657 -8.74 -34.99 15.68
CA LYS A 657 -9.49 -33.94 16.39
C LYS A 657 -10.10 -34.39 17.72
N ASN A 658 -10.15 -35.70 17.98
CA ASN A 658 -10.98 -36.27 19.06
C ASN A 658 -10.20 -37.09 20.10
N GLY A 659 -8.86 -37.07 20.07
CA GLY A 659 -8.03 -37.77 21.05
C GLY A 659 -8.29 -39.28 21.07
N GLY A 660 -8.28 -39.94 19.91
CA GLY A 660 -8.59 -41.37 19.77
C GLY A 660 -7.43 -42.23 19.26
N SER A 661 -7.11 -43.29 20.01
CA SER A 661 -6.04 -44.28 19.76
C SER A 661 -6.28 -45.19 18.53
N SER A 662 -5.24 -45.45 17.73
CA SER A 662 -4.71 -46.80 17.43
C SER A 662 -3.75 -46.80 16.22
N GLY A 663 -2.65 -47.55 16.34
CA GLY A 663 -1.70 -47.83 15.25
C GLY A 663 -0.28 -47.94 15.77
N GLY A 664 0.16 -49.16 16.09
CA GLY A 664 1.36 -49.45 16.87
C GLY A 664 2.68 -48.94 16.28
N GLY A 665 3.43 -48.23 17.12
CA GLY A 665 4.84 -47.90 16.96
C GLY A 665 5.37 -47.47 18.31
N ASN A 666 6.44 -48.12 18.77
CA ASN A 666 7.02 -47.99 20.12
C ASN A 666 7.53 -46.56 20.39
N THR A 667 6.64 -45.64 20.79
CA THR A 667 6.90 -44.19 20.87
C THR A 667 6.57 -43.56 22.23
N GLY A 668 6.41 -44.37 23.28
CA GLY A 668 6.34 -43.88 24.67
C GLY A 668 5.02 -43.25 25.13
N TRP A 669 3.98 -43.18 24.28
CA TRP A 669 2.64 -42.72 24.67
C TRP A 669 1.70 -43.88 24.98
N ASN A 670 1.17 -43.94 26.22
CA ASN A 670 0.31 -45.04 26.70
C ASN A 670 -1.21 -44.80 26.52
N GLY A 671 -1.58 -43.67 25.90
CA GLY A 671 -2.99 -43.32 25.64
C GLY A 671 -3.78 -42.82 26.84
N GLN A 672 -3.15 -42.52 27.98
CA GLN A 672 -3.84 -42.02 29.19
C GLN A 672 -3.64 -40.52 29.41
N TYR A 673 -4.70 -39.82 29.80
CA TYR A 673 -4.68 -38.38 30.09
C TYR A 673 -4.77 -38.12 31.59
N PRO A 674 -4.10 -37.08 32.12
CA PRO A 674 -4.35 -36.62 33.48
C PRO A 674 -5.82 -36.24 33.70
N PRO A 675 -6.37 -36.43 34.91
CA PRO A 675 -7.79 -36.17 35.21
C PRO A 675 -8.24 -34.74 34.90
N GLU A 676 -7.32 -33.78 34.93
CA GLU A 676 -7.59 -32.36 34.68
C GLU A 676 -7.77 -32.04 33.18
N VAL A 677 -7.31 -32.93 32.29
CA VAL A 677 -7.36 -32.76 30.84
C VAL A 677 -8.68 -33.35 30.31
N THR A 678 -9.72 -32.54 30.37
CA THR A 678 -11.10 -33.00 30.13
C THR A 678 -11.61 -32.72 28.71
N SER A 679 -11.19 -31.60 28.09
CA SER A 679 -11.65 -31.21 26.76
C SER A 679 -10.84 -31.87 25.64
N ASP A 680 -11.46 -32.14 24.50
CA ASP A 680 -10.78 -32.76 23.34
C ASP A 680 -9.64 -31.90 22.80
N ARG A 681 -9.78 -30.58 22.94
CA ARG A 681 -8.72 -29.61 22.61
C ARG A 681 -7.52 -29.80 23.54
N ASP A 682 -7.74 -29.90 24.84
CA ASP A 682 -6.66 -30.03 25.82
C ASP A 682 -6.01 -31.42 25.73
N LYS A 683 -6.78 -32.48 25.42
CA LYS A 683 -6.26 -33.81 25.11
C LYS A 683 -5.37 -33.79 23.87
N ARG A 684 -5.76 -33.05 22.82
CA ARG A 684 -4.96 -32.88 21.60
C ARG A 684 -3.66 -32.12 21.87
N TYR A 685 -3.70 -31.03 22.63
CA TYR A 685 -2.49 -30.32 23.03
C TYR A 685 -1.58 -31.17 23.92
N TRP A 686 -2.17 -31.94 24.83
CA TRP A 686 -1.43 -32.86 25.70
C TRP A 686 -0.73 -33.95 24.90
N GLN A 687 -1.38 -34.53 23.89
CA GLN A 687 -0.75 -35.51 22.98
C GLN A 687 0.41 -34.90 22.20
N ILE A 688 0.22 -33.72 21.62
CA ILE A 688 1.28 -33.02 20.87
C ILE A 688 2.47 -32.72 21.80
N TRP A 689 2.21 -32.25 23.02
CA TRP A 689 3.21 -31.97 24.03
C TRP A 689 3.93 -33.24 24.51
N ALA A 690 3.22 -34.32 24.81
CA ALA A 690 3.79 -35.59 25.25
C ALA A 690 4.67 -36.23 24.17
N MET A 691 4.24 -36.18 22.89
CA MET A 691 5.00 -36.71 21.76
C MET A 691 6.24 -35.86 21.42
N ALA A 692 6.18 -34.54 21.62
CA ALA A 692 7.34 -33.66 21.47
C ALA A 692 8.39 -33.87 22.58
N ILE A 693 7.98 -34.31 23.76
CA ILE A 693 8.86 -34.52 24.93
C ILE A 693 9.54 -35.90 24.92
N GLY A 694 9.05 -36.85 24.13
CA GLY A 694 9.67 -38.17 23.94
C GLY A 694 11.08 -38.14 23.32
N ALA A 695 11.59 -36.97 22.93
CA ALA A 695 12.88 -36.78 22.25
C ALA A 695 14.08 -36.44 23.18
N GLY A 696 13.95 -36.51 24.52
CA GLY A 696 15.13 -36.59 25.41
C GLY A 696 15.87 -35.30 25.77
N PHE A 697 15.20 -34.15 25.85
CA PHE A 697 15.84 -32.90 26.29
C PHE A 697 15.95 -32.79 27.82
N GLY A 698 17.07 -32.22 28.30
CA GLY A 698 17.31 -31.92 29.71
C GLY A 698 16.28 -30.96 30.31
N TYR A 699 16.08 -31.02 31.63
CA TYR A 699 15.05 -30.23 32.30
C TYR A 699 15.55 -29.53 33.57
N GLY A 700 15.05 -28.33 33.83
CA GLY A 700 15.40 -27.54 35.01
C GLY A 700 16.69 -26.73 34.88
N VAL A 701 17.07 -26.06 35.97
CA VAL A 701 18.18 -25.08 36.01
C VAL A 701 19.52 -25.69 35.62
N TRP A 702 19.78 -26.93 36.04
CA TRP A 702 21.00 -27.69 35.73
C TRP A 702 20.81 -28.68 34.57
N GLN A 703 19.70 -28.57 33.83
CA GLN A 703 19.41 -29.43 32.67
C GLN A 703 19.57 -30.92 32.99
N TRP A 704 18.88 -31.40 34.03
CA TRP A 704 18.94 -32.80 34.44
C TRP A 704 18.58 -33.70 33.26
N THR A 705 19.50 -34.58 32.88
CA THR A 705 19.41 -35.40 31.68
C THR A 705 19.71 -36.85 32.04
N ASP A 706 18.85 -37.76 31.59
CA ASP A 706 19.05 -39.19 31.74
C ASP A 706 20.12 -39.66 30.74
N SER A 707 21.23 -40.16 31.25
CA SER A 707 22.35 -40.63 30.42
C SER A 707 22.02 -41.85 29.55
N SER A 708 20.92 -42.56 29.87
CA SER A 708 20.44 -43.69 29.07
C SER A 708 19.48 -43.28 27.95
N GLY A 709 19.00 -42.01 27.96
CA GLY A 709 17.96 -41.52 27.04
C GLY A 709 16.59 -42.19 27.21
N ALA A 710 16.43 -43.03 28.24
CA ALA A 710 15.21 -43.81 28.47
C ALA A 710 14.05 -42.98 29.05
N SER A 711 14.35 -41.83 29.65
CA SER A 711 13.35 -40.92 30.21
C SER A 711 13.66 -39.45 29.86
N SER A 712 12.61 -38.61 29.76
CA SER A 712 12.80 -37.18 29.58
C SER A 712 13.48 -36.57 30.80
N GLY A 713 14.23 -35.47 30.63
CA GLY A 713 14.95 -34.82 31.73
C GLY A 713 14.05 -34.47 32.93
N ARG A 714 12.77 -34.14 32.67
CA ARG A 714 11.80 -33.85 33.73
C ARG A 714 11.41 -35.10 34.52
N VAL A 715 11.15 -36.20 33.83
CA VAL A 715 10.83 -37.49 34.48
C VAL A 715 12.03 -38.00 35.27
N TYR A 716 13.21 -37.90 34.68
CA TYR A 716 14.47 -38.21 35.36
C TYR A 716 14.64 -37.40 36.65
N MET A 717 14.46 -36.08 36.58
CA MET A 717 14.51 -35.19 37.74
C MET A 717 13.48 -35.57 38.82
N ILE A 718 12.23 -35.85 38.45
CA ILE A 718 11.18 -36.27 39.40
C ILE A 718 11.53 -37.59 40.09
N ASN A 719 12.11 -38.54 39.35
CA ASN A 719 12.57 -39.81 39.93
C ASN A 719 13.68 -39.59 40.96
N LEU A 720 14.63 -38.69 40.66
CA LEU A 720 15.68 -38.32 41.61
C LEU A 720 15.11 -37.58 42.83
N MET A 721 14.16 -36.67 42.63
CA MET A 721 13.46 -35.98 43.73
C MET A 721 12.74 -36.97 44.64
N THR A 722 12.07 -37.96 44.05
CA THR A 722 11.39 -39.03 44.81
C THR A 722 12.38 -39.82 45.66
N ARG A 723 13.56 -40.18 45.10
CA ARG A 723 14.64 -40.85 45.85
C ARG A 723 15.23 -39.96 46.95
N ALA A 724 15.31 -38.66 46.71
CA ALA A 724 15.76 -37.66 47.67
C ALA A 724 14.71 -37.33 48.75
N GLY A 725 13.47 -37.87 48.63
CA GLY A 725 12.36 -37.54 49.53
C GLY A 725 11.80 -36.12 49.34
N VAL A 726 12.05 -35.49 48.19
CA VAL A 726 11.57 -34.13 47.87
C VAL A 726 10.19 -34.21 47.21
N THR A 727 9.16 -33.73 47.91
CA THR A 727 7.76 -33.76 47.47
C THR A 727 7.26 -32.42 46.90
N ASP A 728 8.13 -31.40 46.85
CA ASP A 728 7.81 -30.08 46.33
C ASP A 728 7.53 -30.12 44.81
N ASN A 729 6.83 -29.09 44.29
CA ASN A 729 6.60 -28.98 42.85
C ASN A 729 7.94 -28.89 42.08
N PRO A 730 8.23 -29.83 41.16
CA PRO A 730 9.50 -29.90 40.43
C PRO A 730 9.83 -28.65 39.60
N ASP A 731 8.83 -27.86 39.25
CA ASP A 731 8.99 -26.67 38.40
C ASP A 731 9.45 -25.45 39.23
N THR A 732 9.56 -25.59 40.55
CA THR A 732 9.99 -24.51 41.45
C THR A 732 11.49 -24.54 41.70
N ILE A 733 12.10 -23.35 41.80
CA ILE A 733 13.53 -23.19 42.07
C ILE A 733 13.93 -23.86 43.39
N THR A 734 13.08 -23.78 44.41
CA THR A 734 13.31 -24.39 45.74
C THR A 734 13.43 -25.91 45.65
N ALA A 735 12.53 -26.56 44.89
CA ALA A 735 12.54 -28.01 44.73
C ALA A 735 13.82 -28.49 44.02
N GLN A 736 14.22 -27.78 42.96
CA GLN A 736 15.42 -28.12 42.20
C GLN A 736 16.70 -27.88 43.01
N PHE A 737 16.76 -26.85 43.86
CA PHE A 737 17.88 -26.63 44.76
C PHE A 737 17.99 -27.70 45.86
N LYS A 738 16.85 -28.15 46.43
CA LYS A 738 16.85 -29.29 47.38
C LYS A 738 17.39 -30.54 46.71
N LEU A 739 16.98 -30.79 45.46
CA LEU A 739 17.51 -31.89 44.67
C LEU A 739 19.02 -31.75 44.42
N LEU A 740 19.49 -30.57 44.01
CA LEU A 740 20.92 -30.30 43.80
C LEU A 740 21.72 -30.65 45.06
N MET A 741 21.30 -30.11 46.21
CA MET A 741 22.02 -30.30 47.47
C MET A 741 22.07 -31.77 47.92
N TRP A 742 21.07 -32.56 47.55
CA TRP A 742 21.07 -34.00 47.79
C TRP A 742 21.91 -34.75 46.74
N HIS A 743 21.67 -34.53 45.45
CA HIS A 743 22.26 -35.36 44.39
C HIS A 743 23.73 -35.01 44.10
N ALA A 744 24.15 -33.76 44.31
CA ALA A 744 25.53 -33.35 44.11
C ALA A 744 26.52 -34.25 44.88
N PRO A 745 26.40 -34.45 46.21
CA PRO A 745 27.25 -35.38 46.94
C PRO A 745 26.88 -36.87 46.78
N ASN A 746 25.67 -37.21 46.33
CA ASN A 746 25.16 -38.59 46.27
C ASN A 746 25.22 -39.24 44.87
N GLY A 747 25.88 -38.61 43.89
CA GLY A 747 26.10 -39.25 42.59
C GLY A 747 26.33 -38.33 41.40
N GLN A 748 26.06 -37.02 41.51
CA GLN A 748 26.31 -36.10 40.39
C GLN A 748 27.74 -35.54 40.39
N TRP A 749 28.37 -35.30 41.54
CA TRP A 749 29.75 -34.79 41.60
C TRP A 749 30.76 -35.93 41.45
N PHE A 750 31.60 -35.87 40.42
CA PHE A 750 32.63 -36.87 40.14
C PHE A 750 33.98 -36.18 40.01
N ALA A 751 34.91 -36.44 40.92
CA ALA A 751 36.21 -35.78 40.96
C ALA A 751 37.14 -36.36 39.88
N THR A 752 37.19 -35.72 38.70
CA THR A 752 37.89 -36.30 37.54
C THR A 752 39.31 -35.76 37.32
N SER A 753 39.72 -34.63 37.92
CA SER A 753 41.15 -34.22 38.02
C SER A 753 41.40 -32.83 38.63
N ALA A 754 40.41 -31.95 38.77
CA ALA A 754 40.60 -30.59 39.28
C ALA A 754 40.11 -30.42 40.72
N TYR A 755 40.93 -29.78 41.57
CA TYR A 755 40.52 -29.33 42.90
C TYR A 755 39.34 -28.37 42.79
N PRO A 756 38.31 -28.46 43.65
CA PRO A 756 38.08 -29.39 44.76
C PRO A 756 37.55 -30.78 44.37
N TYR A 757 37.96 -31.79 45.15
CA TYR A 757 37.68 -33.21 44.89
C TYR A 757 36.41 -33.73 45.57
N SER A 758 35.66 -32.87 46.27
CA SER A 758 34.38 -33.22 46.89
C SER A 758 33.43 -32.04 46.89
N TRP A 759 32.12 -32.33 46.93
CA TRP A 759 31.07 -31.30 47.04
C TRP A 759 31.27 -30.41 48.29
N SER A 760 31.68 -31.00 49.42
CA SER A 760 31.94 -30.26 50.65
C SER A 760 33.11 -29.28 50.51
N GLN A 761 34.18 -29.67 49.81
CA GLN A 761 35.29 -28.77 49.50
C GLN A 761 34.89 -27.68 48.50
N PHE A 762 34.03 -28.00 47.52
CA PHE A 762 33.44 -27.01 46.61
C PHE A 762 32.63 -25.95 47.34
N MET A 763 31.77 -26.35 48.25
CA MET A 763 30.96 -25.42 49.05
C MET A 763 31.79 -24.52 49.98
N ALA A 764 33.06 -24.86 50.25
CA ALA A 764 33.97 -24.07 51.06
C ALA A 764 34.85 -23.11 50.25
N LEU A 765 34.75 -23.10 48.91
CA LEU A 765 35.57 -22.23 48.07
C LEU A 765 35.10 -20.78 48.12
N THR A 766 36.08 -19.88 48.19
CA THR A 766 35.87 -18.42 48.07
C THR A 766 36.39 -17.86 46.75
N ASP A 767 37.20 -18.62 46.01
CA ASP A 767 37.68 -18.22 44.68
C ASP A 767 36.70 -18.66 43.58
N ILE A 768 36.08 -17.67 42.92
CA ILE A 768 34.97 -17.88 41.98
C ILE A 768 35.42 -18.58 40.69
N ASN A 769 36.62 -18.28 40.22
CA ASN A 769 37.14 -18.92 39.02
C ASN A 769 37.41 -20.40 39.27
N THR A 770 38.08 -20.73 40.38
CA THR A 770 38.34 -22.12 40.81
C THR A 770 37.03 -22.88 41.05
N ALA A 771 36.05 -22.25 41.71
CA ALA A 771 34.74 -22.85 41.93
C ALA A 771 34.02 -23.15 40.60
N THR A 772 34.03 -22.21 39.67
CA THR A 772 33.34 -22.35 38.39
C THR A 772 33.96 -23.45 37.53
N GLN A 773 35.28 -23.47 37.41
CA GLN A 773 36.00 -24.51 36.67
C GLN A 773 35.76 -25.89 37.26
N ALA A 774 35.77 -26.01 38.60
CA ALA A 774 35.49 -27.26 39.28
C ALA A 774 34.03 -27.72 39.11
N PHE A 775 33.06 -26.81 39.15
CA PHE A 775 31.65 -27.15 38.91
C PHE A 775 31.43 -27.66 37.48
N VAL A 776 32.03 -27.00 36.49
CA VAL A 776 31.95 -27.46 35.09
C VAL A 776 32.61 -28.82 34.92
N ALA A 777 33.81 -29.02 35.47
CA ALA A 777 34.58 -30.25 35.30
C ALA A 777 34.05 -31.44 36.11
N ASN A 778 33.56 -31.21 37.33
CA ASN A 778 33.20 -32.28 38.26
C ASN A 778 31.68 -32.49 38.39
N PHE A 779 30.82 -31.49 38.09
CA PHE A 779 29.35 -31.62 38.17
C PHE A 779 28.67 -31.73 36.81
N GLU A 780 28.90 -30.74 35.92
CA GLU A 780 28.22 -30.66 34.62
C GLU A 780 28.79 -31.67 33.61
N ARG A 781 30.13 -31.80 33.56
CA ARG A 781 30.87 -32.66 32.61
C ARG A 781 30.36 -32.52 31.16
N PRO A 782 30.33 -31.30 30.60
CA PRO A 782 29.90 -31.09 29.22
C PRO A 782 30.88 -31.74 28.24
N LEU A 783 30.40 -32.08 27.04
CA LEU A 783 31.22 -32.65 25.97
C LEU A 783 32.38 -31.71 25.58
N ASN A 784 32.15 -30.40 25.61
CA ASN A 784 33.13 -29.36 25.29
C ASN A 784 33.44 -28.50 26.53
N GLY A 785 34.68 -28.03 26.64
CA GLY A 785 35.05 -27.07 27.68
C GLY A 785 34.40 -25.70 27.48
N HIS A 786 33.98 -25.06 28.56
CA HIS A 786 33.27 -23.78 28.55
C HIS A 786 33.97 -22.74 29.45
N PRO A 787 35.14 -22.22 29.04
CA PRO A 787 35.91 -21.26 29.85
C PRO A 787 35.18 -19.93 30.08
N GLU A 788 34.25 -19.57 29.19
CA GLU A 788 33.42 -18.35 29.30
C GLU A 788 32.57 -18.30 30.58
N ARG A 789 32.24 -19.47 31.15
CA ARG A 789 31.43 -19.57 32.37
C ARG A 789 32.12 -18.95 33.58
N SER A 790 33.45 -18.97 33.63
CA SER A 790 34.22 -18.30 34.70
C SER A 790 34.02 -16.79 34.68
N THR A 791 33.97 -16.18 33.50
CA THR A 791 33.70 -14.74 33.35
C THR A 791 32.30 -14.40 33.83
N TRP A 792 31.29 -15.16 33.41
CA TRP A 792 29.91 -14.94 33.84
C TRP A 792 29.73 -15.12 35.35
N ALA A 793 30.35 -16.15 35.94
CA ALA A 793 30.30 -16.38 37.37
C ALA A 793 30.95 -15.23 38.16
N GLN A 794 32.08 -14.70 37.68
CA GLN A 794 32.72 -13.54 38.29
C GLN A 794 31.86 -12.28 38.18
N GLU A 795 31.20 -12.06 37.04
CA GLU A 795 30.28 -10.94 36.86
C GLU A 795 29.08 -11.01 37.82
N TRP A 796 28.47 -12.19 37.94
CA TRP A 796 27.36 -12.39 38.88
C TRP A 796 27.83 -12.27 40.33
N TYR A 797 28.98 -12.84 40.68
CA TYR A 797 29.55 -12.65 42.02
C TYR A 797 29.76 -11.17 42.34
N ASN A 798 30.33 -10.39 41.43
CA ASN A 798 30.53 -8.95 41.64
C ASN A 798 29.21 -8.20 41.85
N LYS A 799 28.12 -8.65 41.21
CA LYS A 799 26.78 -8.10 41.39
C LYS A 799 26.14 -8.51 42.72
N PHE A 800 26.44 -9.70 43.25
CA PHE A 800 25.77 -10.27 44.43
C PHE A 800 26.59 -10.24 45.73
N VAL A 801 27.92 -10.20 45.68
CA VAL A 801 28.80 -10.32 46.86
C VAL A 801 28.55 -9.23 47.89
N ASN A 802 28.14 -8.05 47.44
CA ASN A 802 27.81 -6.90 48.29
C ASN A 802 26.29 -6.70 48.46
N LEU A 803 25.46 -7.59 47.90
CA LEU A 803 24.03 -7.58 48.16
C LEU A 803 23.80 -8.26 49.51
N GLY A 804 23.63 -7.44 50.54
CA GLY A 804 23.06 -7.93 51.78
C GLY A 804 21.67 -8.50 51.49
N ILE A 805 21.45 -9.77 51.86
CA ILE A 805 20.09 -10.30 52.04
C ILE A 805 19.39 -9.28 52.94
N PRO A 806 18.22 -8.71 52.56
CA PRO A 806 17.49 -7.85 53.45
C PRO A 806 17.27 -8.64 54.73
N SER A 807 17.99 -8.26 55.78
CA SER A 807 17.81 -8.85 57.09
C SER A 807 16.34 -8.67 57.41
N GLY A 808 15.68 -9.78 57.77
CA GLY A 808 14.29 -9.77 58.19
C GLY A 808 14.12 -8.88 59.40
N GLY A 809 13.92 -7.58 59.18
CA GLY A 809 13.30 -6.68 60.14
C GLY A 809 11.82 -6.99 60.14
N GLY A 810 11.27 -7.29 61.32
CA GLY A 810 9.90 -7.78 61.55
C GLY A 810 8.77 -6.78 61.25
N GLY A 811 8.91 -5.95 60.20
CA GLY A 811 7.90 -4.97 59.78
C GLY A 811 7.43 -5.15 58.34
N TYR A 812 6.37 -4.41 58.02
CA TYR A 812 5.77 -4.31 56.69
C TYR A 812 6.65 -3.48 55.75
N ILE A 813 6.59 -3.77 54.44
CA ILE A 813 7.27 -2.98 53.40
C ILE A 813 6.27 -2.17 52.59
N ALA A 814 6.76 -1.11 51.93
CA ALA A 814 5.98 -0.34 50.97
C ALA A 814 5.47 -1.26 49.83
N PRO A 815 4.21 -1.11 49.41
CA PRO A 815 3.56 -2.01 48.45
C PRO A 815 3.86 -1.67 46.99
N ILE A 816 4.66 -0.63 46.72
CA ILE A 816 5.09 -0.23 45.37
C ILE A 816 6.55 0.21 45.45
N SER A 817 7.26 0.18 44.31
CA SER A 817 8.66 0.62 44.25
C SER A 817 8.79 2.15 44.32
N SER A 818 9.93 2.62 44.84
CA SER A 818 10.30 4.04 44.79
C SER A 818 10.52 4.52 43.34
N PRO A 819 10.24 5.80 43.04
CA PRO A 819 9.76 6.84 43.94
C PRO A 819 8.26 6.69 44.29
N ILE A 820 7.91 6.96 45.55
CA ILE A 820 6.53 6.93 46.05
C ILE A 820 6.10 8.36 46.38
N THR A 821 5.00 8.80 45.79
CA THR A 821 4.33 10.06 46.15
C THR A 821 3.04 9.72 46.88
N VAL A 822 2.90 10.19 48.12
CA VAL A 822 1.63 10.11 48.85
C VAL A 822 0.75 11.28 48.42
N THR A 823 -0.34 10.99 47.69
CA THR A 823 -1.25 12.01 47.16
C THR A 823 -2.41 12.31 48.10
N SER A 824 -2.74 11.39 49.01
CA SER A 824 -3.75 11.61 50.05
C SER A 824 -3.44 10.78 51.29
N GLU A 825 -3.45 11.42 52.45
CA GLU A 825 -3.26 10.78 53.76
C GLU A 825 -4.57 10.14 54.26
N MET A 826 -4.46 9.22 55.22
CA MET A 826 -5.62 8.71 55.96
C MET A 826 -6.21 9.79 56.87
N GLY A 827 -7.54 9.91 56.91
CA GLY A 827 -8.24 10.82 57.81
C GLY A 827 -9.36 11.61 57.14
N TRP A 828 -9.89 12.60 57.86
CA TRP A 828 -10.92 13.49 57.31
C TRP A 828 -10.34 14.40 56.22
N ARG A 829 -10.93 14.34 55.03
CA ARG A 829 -10.55 15.16 53.88
C ARG A 829 -11.79 15.68 53.15
N THR A 830 -11.59 16.70 52.33
CA THR A 830 -12.57 17.03 51.29
C THR A 830 -12.44 16.02 50.16
N SER A 831 -13.52 15.30 49.87
CA SER A 831 -13.57 14.28 48.83
C SER A 831 -13.16 14.90 47.47
N PRO A 832 -12.12 14.39 46.80
CA PRO A 832 -11.73 14.89 45.48
C PRO A 832 -12.75 14.55 44.38
N ILE A 833 -13.71 13.67 44.69
CA ILE A 833 -14.73 13.19 43.75
C ILE A 833 -16.05 13.94 43.96
N THR A 834 -16.49 14.09 45.23
CA THR A 834 -17.81 14.65 45.54
C THR A 834 -17.78 16.06 46.12
N GLY A 835 -16.60 16.55 46.53
CA GLY A 835 -16.44 17.83 47.22
C GLY A 835 -16.98 17.87 48.66
N ALA A 836 -17.61 16.79 49.14
CA ALA A 836 -18.12 16.66 50.50
C ALA A 836 -17.01 16.25 51.50
N GLN A 837 -17.21 16.50 52.78
CA GLN A 837 -16.31 16.00 53.82
C GLN A 837 -16.47 14.48 53.96
N GLU A 838 -15.37 13.73 53.79
CA GLU A 838 -15.35 12.27 53.92
C GLU A 838 -14.17 11.81 54.78
N PHE A 839 -14.28 10.61 55.37
CA PHE A 839 -13.17 9.97 56.06
C PHE A 839 -12.44 9.02 55.09
N HIS A 840 -11.22 9.36 54.70
CA HIS A 840 -10.37 8.53 53.87
C HIS A 840 -9.74 7.43 54.71
N ASN A 841 -10.14 6.18 54.45
CA ASN A 841 -9.77 5.01 55.25
C ASN A 841 -8.52 4.27 54.75
N ALA A 842 -7.67 4.97 54.01
CA ALA A 842 -6.49 4.45 53.34
C ALA A 842 -5.47 5.56 53.14
N MET A 843 -4.38 5.24 52.43
CA MET A 843 -3.45 6.20 51.90
C MET A 843 -3.27 6.00 50.40
N ASP A 844 -3.32 7.09 49.65
CA ASP A 844 -3.23 7.07 48.19
C ASP A 844 -1.78 7.22 47.77
N LEU A 845 -1.26 6.19 47.12
CA LEU A 845 0.14 6.07 46.71
C LEU A 845 0.26 6.11 45.19
N VAL A 846 1.10 6.99 44.67
CA VAL A 846 1.38 7.13 43.24
C VAL A 846 2.85 6.86 42.96
N ASN A 847 3.10 6.17 41.85
CA ASN A 847 4.39 6.11 41.19
C ASN A 847 4.21 6.71 39.78
N GLY A 848 5.22 7.42 39.26
CA GLY A 848 5.15 8.06 37.95
C GLY A 848 4.85 7.12 36.77
N ASN A 849 4.93 5.80 36.98
CA ASN A 849 4.46 4.79 36.03
C ASN A 849 3.06 4.26 36.38
N PRO A 850 2.03 4.45 35.51
CA PRO A 850 0.65 4.04 35.79
C PRO A 850 0.43 2.51 35.83
N THR A 851 1.42 1.70 35.44
CA THR A 851 1.38 0.23 35.49
C THR A 851 2.34 -0.35 36.54
N THR A 852 2.64 0.41 37.59
CA THR A 852 3.56 0.01 38.66
C THR A 852 3.15 -1.31 39.32
N PRO A 853 4.07 -2.29 39.46
CA PRO A 853 3.80 -3.51 40.21
C PRO A 853 3.43 -3.24 41.67
N ILE A 854 2.36 -3.89 42.12
CA ILE A 854 1.93 -3.89 43.52
C ILE A 854 2.47 -5.15 44.19
N LEU A 855 3.11 -4.98 45.35
CA LEU A 855 3.75 -6.02 46.13
C LEU A 855 3.02 -6.27 47.45
N ALA A 856 3.02 -7.52 47.92
CA ALA A 856 2.55 -7.89 49.24
C ALA A 856 3.44 -7.25 50.32
N SER A 857 2.83 -6.45 51.20
CA SER A 857 3.56 -5.70 52.24
C SER A 857 4.13 -6.60 53.34
N ASN A 858 3.58 -7.80 53.51
CA ASN A 858 4.12 -8.84 54.39
C ASN A 858 3.64 -10.23 53.94
N ASP A 859 4.21 -11.29 54.52
CA ASP A 859 3.75 -12.68 54.33
C ASP A 859 2.29 -12.81 54.77
N GLY A 860 1.46 -13.51 54.00
CA GLY A 860 0.06 -13.70 54.36
C GLY A 860 -0.74 -14.54 53.37
N GLN A 861 -2.03 -14.71 53.66
CA GLN A 861 -2.98 -15.40 52.80
C GLN A 861 -3.93 -14.39 52.14
N VAL A 862 -4.13 -14.49 50.83
CA VAL A 862 -5.10 -13.68 50.10
C VAL A 862 -6.51 -14.10 50.52
N VAL A 863 -7.27 -13.18 51.09
CA VAL A 863 -8.66 -13.41 51.53
C VAL A 863 -9.70 -12.75 50.62
N GLN A 864 -9.27 -11.82 49.75
CA GLN A 864 -10.10 -11.18 48.72
C GLN A 864 -9.27 -10.94 47.47
N ALA A 865 -9.85 -11.20 46.30
CA ALA A 865 -9.28 -10.88 44.99
C ALA A 865 -10.41 -10.82 43.94
N GLY A 866 -10.70 -9.64 43.39
CA GLY A 866 -11.66 -9.48 42.29
C GLY A 866 -12.21 -8.07 42.13
N SER A 867 -12.99 -7.86 41.06
CA SER A 867 -13.93 -6.75 40.90
C SER A 867 -15.23 -7.08 41.62
N ASN A 868 -15.93 -6.10 42.21
CA ASN A 868 -17.26 -6.22 42.84
C ASN A 868 -17.30 -6.53 44.36
N TYR A 869 -16.25 -6.25 45.12
CA TYR A 869 -16.37 -6.30 46.59
C TYR A 869 -17.16 -5.10 47.13
N TYR A 870 -16.84 -3.90 46.64
CA TYR A 870 -17.67 -2.70 46.68
C TYR A 870 -17.36 -1.83 45.47
N ASP A 871 -18.38 -1.18 44.89
CA ASP A 871 -18.26 -0.38 43.67
C ASP A 871 -17.15 0.70 43.73
N TRP A 872 -16.85 1.18 44.94
CA TRP A 872 -15.89 2.25 45.17
C TRP A 872 -14.42 1.80 45.21
N TYR A 873 -14.11 0.52 45.35
CA TYR A 873 -12.72 0.00 45.39
C TYR A 873 -12.19 -0.46 44.03
N GLY A 874 -13.06 -0.63 43.03
CA GLY A 874 -12.69 -1.25 41.75
C GLY A 874 -12.18 -2.68 41.94
N ASN A 875 -11.06 -2.99 41.29
CA ASN A 875 -10.35 -4.26 41.50
C ASN A 875 -9.58 -4.22 42.83
N TYR A 876 -9.86 -5.19 43.70
CA TYR A 876 -9.40 -5.17 45.08
C TYR A 876 -8.79 -6.50 45.52
N THR A 877 -7.62 -6.43 46.17
CA THR A 877 -6.96 -7.57 46.82
C THR A 877 -6.83 -7.29 48.31
N VAL A 878 -7.09 -8.28 49.17
CA VAL A 878 -6.81 -8.21 50.61
C VAL A 878 -6.00 -9.40 51.06
N ILE A 879 -4.97 -9.13 51.86
CA ILE A 879 -4.10 -10.15 52.45
C ILE A 879 -4.30 -10.15 53.96
N LYS A 880 -4.49 -11.33 54.55
CA LYS A 880 -4.47 -11.58 55.99
C LYS A 880 -3.07 -12.01 56.42
N HIS A 881 -2.52 -11.35 57.42
CA HIS A 881 -1.17 -11.61 57.93
C HIS A 881 -1.18 -12.42 59.22
N ALA A 882 -0.03 -13.00 59.56
CA ALA A 882 0.11 -13.88 60.73
C ALA A 882 0.00 -13.14 62.07
N ASP A 883 0.25 -11.82 62.08
CA ASP A 883 0.11 -10.94 63.25
C ASP A 883 -1.35 -10.50 63.50
N GLY A 884 -2.29 -10.96 62.67
CA GLY A 884 -3.72 -10.66 62.79
C GLY A 884 -4.18 -9.42 62.02
N LEU A 885 -3.27 -8.65 61.41
CA LEU A 885 -3.62 -7.51 60.58
C LEU A 885 -3.94 -7.92 59.14
N TYR A 886 -4.57 -7.00 58.42
CA TYR A 886 -4.90 -7.13 57.01
C TYR A 886 -4.41 -5.93 56.22
N THR A 887 -3.90 -6.16 55.02
CA THR A 887 -3.60 -5.10 54.05
C THR A 887 -4.54 -5.18 52.84
N GLY A 888 -5.05 -4.02 52.42
CA GLY A 888 -5.94 -3.90 51.26
C GLY A 888 -5.29 -3.09 50.14
N TYR A 889 -5.52 -3.51 48.90
CA TYR A 889 -4.91 -2.95 47.70
C TYR A 889 -6.00 -2.70 46.65
N ALA A 890 -6.44 -1.45 46.46
CA ALA A 890 -7.55 -1.11 45.57
C ALA A 890 -7.15 -0.42 44.27
N HIS A 891 -8.13 -0.21 43.39
CA HIS A 891 -8.01 0.45 42.09
C HIS A 891 -7.07 -0.26 41.10
N GLN A 892 -6.79 -1.55 41.30
CA GLN A 892 -5.82 -2.28 40.48
C GLN A 892 -6.27 -2.33 39.01
N SER A 893 -5.33 -2.26 38.06
CA SER A 893 -5.63 -2.52 36.64
C SER A 893 -5.70 -4.02 36.36
N ARG A 894 -4.93 -4.81 37.12
CA ARG A 894 -4.85 -6.27 37.02
C ARG A 894 -4.56 -6.88 38.37
N ILE A 895 -5.20 -8.01 38.68
CA ILE A 895 -4.95 -8.82 39.88
C ILE A 895 -4.19 -10.09 39.45
N ASP A 896 -3.07 -10.37 40.11
CA ASP A 896 -2.18 -11.51 39.76
C ASP A 896 -2.32 -12.69 40.75
N VAL A 897 -3.23 -12.58 41.73
CA VAL A 897 -3.42 -13.57 42.80
C VAL A 897 -4.89 -13.99 42.93
N SER A 898 -5.12 -15.13 43.57
CA SER A 898 -6.46 -15.68 43.82
C SER A 898 -6.73 -15.88 45.32
N VAL A 899 -8.01 -15.87 45.71
CA VAL A 899 -8.43 -16.12 47.10
C VAL A 899 -7.91 -17.49 47.56
N GLY A 900 -7.33 -17.53 48.76
CA GLY A 900 -6.71 -18.72 49.37
C GLY A 900 -5.20 -18.84 49.13
N GLN A 901 -4.63 -18.08 48.20
CA GLN A 901 -3.20 -18.12 47.88
C GLN A 901 -2.34 -17.56 49.01
N ASN A 902 -1.30 -18.28 49.41
CA ASN A 902 -0.26 -17.76 50.31
C ASN A 902 0.76 -16.93 49.51
N VAL A 903 1.05 -15.73 49.97
CA VAL A 903 2.00 -14.80 49.36
C VAL A 903 3.13 -14.45 50.33
N LYS A 904 4.31 -14.20 49.77
CA LYS A 904 5.49 -13.75 50.52
C LYS A 904 5.64 -12.23 50.49
N LYS A 905 6.21 -11.64 51.54
CA LYS A 905 6.58 -10.23 51.60
C LYS A 905 7.42 -9.87 50.37
N GLY A 906 6.99 -8.87 49.61
CA GLY A 906 7.63 -8.44 48.36
C GLY A 906 7.18 -9.20 47.10
N GLN A 907 6.32 -10.21 47.22
CA GLN A 907 5.74 -10.89 46.07
C GLN A 907 4.76 -9.97 45.34
N GLN A 908 4.84 -9.90 44.01
CA GLN A 908 3.88 -9.15 43.20
C GLN A 908 2.49 -9.78 43.28
N ILE A 909 1.48 -8.94 43.48
CA ILE A 909 0.07 -9.35 43.64
C ILE A 909 -0.89 -8.71 42.64
N GLY A 910 -0.43 -7.72 41.87
CA GLY A 910 -1.22 -7.04 40.86
C GLY A 910 -0.48 -5.82 40.30
N LEU A 911 -1.19 -5.02 39.50
CA LEU A 911 -0.68 -3.75 38.97
C LEU A 911 -1.56 -2.57 39.40
N MET A 912 -0.91 -1.42 39.66
CA MET A 912 -1.58 -0.14 39.86
C MET A 912 -2.49 0.17 38.67
N GLY A 913 -3.59 0.87 38.93
CA GLY A 913 -4.57 1.21 37.91
C GLY A 913 -5.49 2.33 38.34
N ALA A 914 -6.61 2.45 37.63
CA ALA A 914 -7.63 3.46 37.86
C ALA A 914 -9.05 2.86 37.80
N THR A 915 -9.25 1.68 38.40
CA THR A 915 -10.56 1.02 38.40
C THR A 915 -11.43 1.51 39.56
N GLY A 916 -12.74 1.69 39.34
CA GLY A 916 -13.64 2.32 40.32
C GLY A 916 -13.68 3.86 40.22
N PRO A 917 -14.39 4.54 41.12
CA PRO A 917 -14.50 6.00 41.14
C PRO A 917 -13.19 6.63 41.62
N VAL A 918 -12.33 7.01 40.67
CA VAL A 918 -11.03 7.64 40.94
C VAL A 918 -10.76 8.79 39.97
N THR A 919 -9.90 9.72 40.35
CA THR A 919 -9.49 10.87 39.52
C THR A 919 -8.25 10.59 38.66
N GLY A 920 -7.60 9.43 38.83
CA GLY A 920 -6.43 9.01 38.05
C GLY A 920 -5.75 7.76 38.64
N PRO A 921 -4.72 7.20 37.98
CA PRO A 921 -4.05 5.99 38.44
C PRO A 921 -3.30 6.18 39.76
N HIS A 922 -3.66 5.38 40.77
CA HIS A 922 -3.00 5.34 42.08
C HIS A 922 -3.32 4.02 42.79
N LEU A 923 -2.61 3.73 43.89
CA LEU A 923 -2.91 2.62 44.79
C LEU A 923 -3.56 3.18 46.07
N HIS A 924 -4.82 2.84 46.29
CA HIS A 924 -5.51 3.05 47.57
C HIS A 924 -5.12 1.92 48.53
N PHE A 925 -4.19 2.21 49.43
CA PHE A 925 -3.54 1.22 50.30
C PHE A 925 -4.06 1.28 51.74
N GLN A 926 -4.55 0.14 52.23
CA GLN A 926 -5.24 0.05 53.51
C GLN A 926 -4.52 -0.85 54.51
N PHE A 927 -4.67 -0.50 55.79
CA PHE A 927 -4.38 -1.35 56.93
C PHE A 927 -5.63 -1.53 57.79
N MET A 928 -5.93 -2.76 58.19
CA MET A 928 -7.09 -3.09 59.02
C MET A 928 -6.70 -4.09 60.12
N ASP A 929 -7.33 -4.01 61.29
CA ASP A 929 -7.17 -5.04 62.34
C ASP A 929 -8.26 -6.14 62.26
N GLN A 930 -9.26 -5.94 61.40
CA GLN A 930 -10.29 -6.91 61.05
C GLN A 930 -10.71 -6.72 59.59
N TYR A 931 -11.07 -7.81 58.91
CA TYR A 931 -11.56 -7.76 57.53
C TYR A 931 -12.88 -6.97 57.41
N TRP A 932 -12.90 -5.96 56.55
CA TRP A 932 -14.08 -5.11 56.26
C TRP A 932 -15.01 -5.79 55.23
N PRO A 933 -16.36 -5.70 55.33
CA PRO A 933 -17.16 -4.92 56.28
C PRO A 933 -17.33 -5.60 57.64
N SER A 934 -17.13 -4.85 58.71
CA SER A 934 -17.61 -5.23 60.05
C SER A 934 -18.35 -4.05 60.66
N SER A 935 -19.20 -4.28 61.66
CA SER A 935 -20.07 -3.27 62.29
C SER A 935 -19.33 -2.16 63.05
N SER A 936 -18.00 -2.09 62.94
CA SER A 936 -17.13 -1.16 63.63
C SER A 936 -15.96 -0.81 62.70
N ALA A 937 -15.70 0.47 62.45
CA ALA A 937 -14.64 0.88 61.53
C ALA A 937 -13.26 0.71 62.19
N HIS A 938 -12.46 -0.22 61.68
CA HIS A 938 -11.15 -0.57 62.27
C HIS A 938 -9.97 -0.43 61.29
N PHE A 939 -9.83 0.74 60.68
CA PHE A 939 -8.68 1.07 59.84
C PHE A 939 -7.53 1.61 60.70
N LYS A 940 -6.29 1.24 60.37
CA LYS A 940 -5.08 1.81 60.98
C LYS A 940 -4.34 2.65 59.97
N ASN A 941 -3.63 3.67 60.43
CA ASN A 941 -2.86 4.53 59.54
C ASN A 941 -1.66 3.75 58.99
N PRO A 942 -1.52 3.59 57.66
CA PRO A 942 -0.36 2.90 57.08
C PRO A 942 0.99 3.49 57.52
N ARG A 943 1.05 4.78 57.87
CA ARG A 943 2.28 5.44 58.38
C ARG A 943 2.78 4.92 59.72
N ASP A 944 1.91 4.28 60.50
CA ASP A 944 2.30 3.68 61.78
C ASP A 944 3.14 2.41 61.57
N TYR A 945 3.08 1.81 60.37
CA TYR A 945 3.70 0.53 60.04
C TYR A 945 4.78 0.62 58.96
N ILE A 946 4.66 1.56 58.03
CA ILE A 946 5.57 1.72 56.90
C ILE A 946 6.00 3.19 56.78
N LYS A 947 7.29 3.40 56.57
CA LYS A 947 7.83 4.72 56.18
C LYS A 947 7.79 4.83 54.67
N PHE A 948 6.97 5.76 54.18
CA PHE A 948 6.78 6.07 52.76
C PHE A 948 7.61 7.28 52.34
#